data_AF-A0A9P5YI16-F1
#
_entry.id   AF-A0A9P5YI16-F1
#
_cell.length_a   1.000
_cell.length_b   1.000
_cell.length_c   1.000
_cell.angle_alpha   90.00
_cell.angle_beta   90.00
_cell.angle_gamma   90.00
#
_symmetry.space_group_name_H-M   'P 1'
#
loop_
_entity.id
_entity.type
_entity.pdbx_description
1 polymer ?
#
loop_
_entity_poly.entity_id
_entity_poly.type
_entity_poly.pdbx_seq_one_letter_code
_entity_poly.pdbx_strand_id
1 'polypeptide(L)'
;MDPALGTIVAIPQGRGVVRFSGSTSFSTGKWVGVELYEPNGKNDGTVNGISYFNCKPGHGVFVRPSQIKATYGPEIEIRQAAIRPGGHQRTPSSGLLRAGSTSIRTPPSSNGSPRSASPAKPVAIPVPATLTRVRPIQSPTKRASLSLQPRKSFPATQEHAVPPSPTSRSSDSPNRLQSSPGSQSTKRTSSPLAMLSPQLSTPPPPPSSFSGTPPTPRPPSRPPSSLNHVVNIQDDQELQELRAKIRVLEAKRADDSRHIRELETRLSEAESFVALRPKLQAKLNSQQTELISTRRELADAQQLAQLSESRILDSQEQLEMAMLDKEVAEEKAEMTEAELEEVKEKLAMIEVEMGVLRNGDASDDAGARPSTGKDSLAYIQLEKHNERLKEALIKLRDMSQETEQDQRRRISEMEKDIIGIDELQSQYESSLIKLSNAETQIEDLKLQLDDALGAEEMLVQLTERNLMLGEKIEEMRITIEDLEALKELSDELEENHVETEKQLHEDLGTKETQLREHAQKIDVLEEACQDLENTISQFRELVLQLQNELDNLRTQTQTAQNESASAASQTAAMMSLNLKLQSSASKNQAKNIELEIKKLEARETRELLGIVQPYLPQLYVESDSDATSCYLFFQRLAYKADLINAVVAQAHGLPESLNGPVSEVLVGVCEMRGRISGLSTLCKRFAAILRRCDVESFLNIGRIYQEIAPMEKRLDIHINLLRRDEFREMECVSDIVKIQAQFDHIAETYFDNFDHDLGERELGYVISFDRDLDMFAASIGLTKTSITALLQEEEVILDMSGYDIETAMFLPLQELLDQCKGAKNLSKKLTKRLDELMENSIVLKAHLVPQMKTLCNSVAELVNFGISLAQQIMPHLSDARSAKSSFQLTSVLAYVKQIASSTVAKDIRPGESIWEAIGAYISQLVREGGELLPLAMEPENSLKMTGVAPWVTRIGEIKASMAINVEAERKVAQLNDEMQGLVRSLKTRDQSIQESTVKIELLERRMEASKKQADGLVTLEAELLKARKQERHYEEAMEQLQADLDALEQDNAKLKTLSAGQERQAPGVPQPETESIPIEGSLETSYLLEQIDAFRGTVRFLRTENSYLKGQDLLREIEALPALPEPISRLPTPPLDPSSLSDSDGSDSDTPPPPPTLRSLTTETKMLYRDVIKFSSSPRVVDLSALNAKRAETKGGKVWIPKKKTPAHQVLERKMEGERLNRRVHELLDRASAISNL
;
A
#
# COMPACT_ATOMS: atom_id res chain seq x y z
N MET A 1 -3.44 -43.59 -3.62
CA MET A 1 -4.43 -42.63 -3.11
C MET A 1 -4.27 -41.36 -3.90
N ASP A 2 -5.24 -41.01 -4.72
CA ASP A 2 -5.24 -39.69 -5.38
C ASP A 2 -5.80 -38.67 -4.38
N PRO A 3 -5.11 -37.55 -4.11
CA PRO A 3 -5.61 -36.55 -3.18
C PRO A 3 -6.77 -35.77 -3.82
N ALA A 4 -7.83 -35.54 -3.04
CA ALA A 4 -8.95 -34.72 -3.51
C ALA A 4 -8.55 -33.25 -3.63
N LEU A 5 -9.23 -32.51 -4.51
CA LEU A 5 -9.22 -31.04 -4.50
C LEU A 5 -9.53 -30.53 -3.07
N GLY A 6 -8.84 -29.49 -2.63
CA GLY A 6 -8.91 -28.97 -1.25
C GLY A 6 -8.11 -29.77 -0.20
N THR A 7 -7.52 -30.91 -0.55
CA THR A 7 -6.63 -31.65 0.38
C THR A 7 -5.31 -30.89 0.55
N ILE A 8 -4.87 -30.69 1.79
CA ILE A 8 -3.55 -30.12 2.06
C ILE A 8 -2.48 -31.21 1.87
N VAL A 9 -1.58 -31.01 0.92
CA VAL A 9 -0.55 -31.96 0.53
C VAL A 9 0.87 -31.45 0.79
N ALA A 10 1.79 -32.39 1.00
CA ALA A 10 3.23 -32.13 1.01
C ALA A 10 3.87 -32.68 -0.27
N ILE A 11 4.56 -31.81 -1.01
CA ILE A 11 5.22 -32.10 -2.30
C ILE A 11 6.67 -31.58 -2.27
N PRO A 12 7.55 -31.95 -3.23
CA PRO A 12 8.97 -31.59 -3.17
C PRO A 12 9.27 -30.08 -3.16
N GLN A 13 8.32 -29.25 -3.59
CA GLN A 13 8.41 -27.79 -3.64
C GLN A 13 7.78 -27.08 -2.42
N GLY A 14 7.21 -27.83 -1.47
CA GLY A 14 6.63 -27.28 -0.24
C GLY A 14 5.30 -27.90 0.15
N ARG A 15 4.59 -27.24 1.07
CA ARG A 15 3.23 -27.59 1.48
C ARG A 15 2.23 -26.70 0.75
N GLY A 16 1.12 -27.27 0.30
CA GLY A 16 0.09 -26.54 -0.43
C GLY A 16 -1.25 -27.25 -0.50
N VAL A 17 -2.23 -26.60 -1.10
CA VAL A 17 -3.57 -27.14 -1.35
C VAL A 17 -3.62 -27.74 -2.76
N VAL A 18 -4.16 -28.94 -2.92
CA VAL A 18 -4.48 -29.46 -4.26
C VAL A 18 -5.59 -28.61 -4.87
N ARG A 19 -5.26 -27.84 -5.90
CA ARG A 19 -6.21 -27.02 -6.66
C ARG A 19 -6.60 -27.66 -8.00
N PHE A 20 -5.79 -28.57 -8.53
CA PHE A 20 -6.06 -29.30 -9.76
C PHE A 20 -5.61 -30.77 -9.65
N SER A 21 -6.33 -31.71 -10.27
CA SER A 21 -5.93 -33.12 -10.35
C SER A 21 -6.54 -33.79 -11.60
N GLY A 22 -5.83 -33.75 -12.73
CA GLY A 22 -6.35 -34.21 -14.02
C GLY A 22 -5.27 -34.41 -15.08
N SER A 23 -5.69 -34.60 -16.32
CA SER A 23 -4.80 -34.64 -17.50
C SER A 23 -4.45 -33.22 -17.94
N THR A 24 -3.22 -33.00 -18.41
CA THR A 24 -2.71 -31.68 -18.81
C THR A 24 -2.38 -31.61 -20.30
N SER A 25 -2.59 -30.47 -20.96
CA SER A 25 -2.25 -30.29 -22.38
C SER A 25 -0.75 -30.35 -22.65
N PHE A 26 0.09 -29.96 -21.67
CA PHE A 26 1.54 -29.90 -21.83
C PHE A 26 2.26 -31.25 -21.65
N SER A 27 1.61 -32.27 -21.10
CA SER A 27 2.23 -33.60 -20.87
C SER A 27 1.19 -34.69 -20.61
N THR A 28 1.40 -35.87 -21.19
CA THR A 28 0.51 -37.03 -21.02
C THR A 28 0.63 -37.68 -19.63
N GLY A 29 -0.49 -38.23 -19.16
CA GLY A 29 -0.65 -38.78 -17.81
C GLY A 29 -1.38 -37.84 -16.86
N LYS A 30 -1.68 -38.32 -15.65
CA LYS A 30 -2.36 -37.56 -14.60
C LYS A 30 -1.35 -36.71 -13.82
N TRP A 31 -1.68 -35.43 -13.66
CA TRP A 31 -0.91 -34.43 -12.91
C TRP A 31 -1.79 -33.80 -11.84
N VAL A 32 -1.14 -33.34 -10.77
CA VAL A 32 -1.77 -32.65 -9.65
C VAL A 32 -1.16 -31.26 -9.57
N GLY A 33 -1.99 -30.25 -9.76
CA GLY A 33 -1.66 -28.85 -9.57
C GLY A 33 -1.89 -28.45 -8.12
N VAL A 34 -0.85 -27.91 -7.51
CA VAL A 34 -0.84 -27.52 -6.10
C VAL A 34 -0.55 -26.03 -5.99
N GLU A 35 -1.41 -25.32 -5.27
CA GLU A 35 -1.13 -23.97 -4.79
C GLU A 35 -0.32 -24.12 -3.50
N LEU A 36 0.96 -23.76 -3.55
CA LEU A 36 1.85 -23.73 -2.40
C LEU A 36 1.52 -22.52 -1.52
N TYR A 37 1.62 -22.68 -0.20
CA TYR A 37 1.51 -21.54 0.73
C TYR A 37 2.72 -20.59 0.63
N GLU A 38 3.83 -21.06 0.06
CA GLU A 38 5.10 -20.34 -0.13
C GLU A 38 5.38 -20.14 -1.64
N PRO A 39 6.13 -19.09 -2.03
CA PRO A 39 6.42 -18.74 -3.43
C PRO A 39 7.49 -19.64 -4.09
N ASN A 40 7.38 -20.95 -3.91
CA ASN A 40 8.31 -21.98 -4.40
C ASN A 40 7.78 -22.74 -5.65
N GLY A 41 6.70 -22.23 -6.24
CA GLY A 41 6.06 -22.73 -7.45
C GLY A 41 6.80 -22.33 -8.73
N LYS A 42 6.35 -22.90 -9.85
CA LYS A 42 6.90 -22.67 -11.20
C LYS A 42 5.96 -21.91 -12.13
N ASN A 43 4.78 -21.53 -11.64
CA ASN A 43 3.77 -20.76 -12.34
C ASN A 43 2.82 -20.07 -11.34
N ASP A 44 1.84 -19.36 -11.87
CA ASP A 44 0.62 -18.82 -11.24
C ASP A 44 -0.57 -19.82 -11.32
N GLY A 45 -0.31 -21.07 -11.72
CA GLY A 45 -1.32 -22.07 -12.10
C GLY A 45 -1.56 -22.18 -13.61
N THR A 46 -0.95 -21.30 -14.41
CA THR A 46 -0.94 -21.32 -15.88
C THR A 46 0.28 -22.05 -16.43
N VAL A 47 0.10 -22.87 -17.47
CA VAL A 47 1.22 -23.47 -18.24
C VAL A 47 0.93 -23.36 -19.73
N ASN A 48 1.89 -22.83 -20.49
CA ASN A 48 1.80 -22.62 -21.94
C ASN A 48 0.54 -21.84 -22.37
N GLY A 49 0.13 -20.83 -21.60
CA GLY A 49 -1.05 -20.00 -21.87
C GLY A 49 -2.40 -20.63 -21.50
N ILE A 50 -2.40 -21.83 -20.92
CA ILE A 50 -3.62 -22.50 -20.42
C ILE A 50 -3.60 -22.50 -18.90
N SER A 51 -4.61 -21.90 -18.28
CA SER A 51 -4.80 -21.91 -16.83
C SER A 51 -5.54 -23.18 -16.38
N TYR A 52 -5.13 -23.74 -15.24
CA TYR A 52 -5.72 -24.94 -14.64
C TYR A 52 -6.22 -24.71 -13.20
N PHE A 53 -5.68 -23.69 -12.56
CA PHE A 53 -6.08 -23.12 -11.28
C PHE A 53 -5.48 -21.72 -11.21
N ASN A 54 -6.01 -20.85 -10.35
CA ASN A 54 -5.51 -19.50 -10.16
C ASN A 54 -4.81 -19.40 -8.79
N CYS A 55 -3.58 -18.90 -8.77
CA CYS A 55 -2.84 -18.58 -7.55
C CYS A 55 -1.80 -17.48 -7.83
N LYS A 56 -1.14 -16.97 -6.78
CA LYS A 56 -0.14 -15.90 -6.94
C LYS A 56 1.04 -16.35 -7.82
N PRO A 57 1.67 -15.43 -8.59
CA PRO A 57 2.87 -15.74 -9.36
C PRO A 57 3.94 -16.42 -8.50
N GLY A 58 4.38 -17.60 -8.94
CA GLY A 58 5.35 -18.41 -8.20
C GLY A 58 4.75 -19.24 -7.06
N HIS A 59 3.43 -19.40 -6.93
CA HIS A 59 2.82 -20.33 -5.96
C HIS A 59 2.29 -21.63 -6.59
N GLY A 60 2.09 -21.68 -7.91
CA GLY A 60 1.55 -22.84 -8.61
C GLY A 60 2.63 -23.83 -9.04
N VAL A 61 2.40 -25.13 -8.84
CA VAL A 61 3.26 -26.18 -9.40
C VAL A 61 2.47 -27.43 -9.78
N PHE A 62 2.89 -28.11 -10.84
CA PHE A 62 2.36 -29.41 -11.26
C PHE A 62 3.33 -30.52 -10.91
N VAL A 63 2.82 -31.53 -10.22
CA VAL A 63 3.55 -32.75 -9.83
C VAL A 63 2.78 -33.98 -10.27
N ARG A 64 3.44 -35.14 -10.37
CA ARG A 64 2.73 -36.42 -10.56
C ARG A 64 2.17 -36.92 -9.23
N PRO A 65 1.05 -37.67 -9.19
CA PRO A 65 0.48 -38.20 -7.94
C PRO A 65 1.48 -38.98 -7.07
N SER A 66 2.46 -39.66 -7.68
CA SER A 66 3.54 -40.39 -7.00
C SER A 66 4.58 -39.51 -6.27
N GLN A 67 4.54 -38.18 -6.44
CA GLN A 67 5.43 -37.22 -5.79
C GLN A 67 4.82 -36.63 -4.51
N ILE A 68 3.58 -37.00 -4.18
CA ILE A 68 2.81 -36.46 -3.05
C ILE A 68 3.03 -37.35 -1.83
N LYS A 69 3.54 -36.78 -0.74
CA LYS A 69 4.08 -37.55 0.41
C LYS A 69 3.20 -37.59 1.65
N ALA A 70 2.24 -36.69 1.80
CA ALA A 70 1.30 -36.66 2.91
C ALA A 70 0.00 -35.95 2.50
N THR A 71 -1.12 -36.37 3.11
CA THR A 71 -2.45 -35.77 2.95
C THR A 71 -3.02 -35.44 4.33
N TYR A 72 -3.30 -34.16 4.60
CA TYR A 72 -4.03 -33.72 5.78
C TYR A 72 -5.49 -33.41 5.39
N GLY A 73 -6.43 -33.62 6.32
CA GLY A 73 -7.87 -33.51 6.06
C GLY A 73 -8.33 -32.11 5.59
N PRO A 74 -9.55 -32.02 5.02
CA PRO A 74 -10.06 -30.79 4.43
C PRO A 74 -10.22 -29.67 5.47
N GLU A 75 -9.90 -28.45 5.05
CA GLU A 75 -10.04 -27.22 5.83
C GLU A 75 -11.39 -26.53 5.51
N ILE A 76 -11.97 -25.85 6.49
CA ILE A 76 -13.22 -25.09 6.32
C ILE A 76 -12.85 -23.62 6.09
N GLU A 77 -13.29 -23.03 4.97
CA GLU A 77 -12.92 -21.66 4.61
C GLU A 77 -13.43 -20.63 5.64
N ILE A 78 -12.54 -19.70 6.00
CA ILE A 78 -12.92 -18.34 6.41
C ILE A 78 -12.05 -17.37 5.62
N ARG A 79 -12.63 -16.73 4.60
CA ARG A 79 -12.01 -15.59 3.91
C ARG A 79 -12.25 -14.31 4.72
N GLN A 80 -11.28 -13.39 4.75
CA GLN A 80 -11.57 -11.96 4.87
C GLN A 80 -10.45 -11.10 4.26
N ALA A 81 -10.78 -9.86 3.94
CA ALA A 81 -10.01 -8.98 3.07
C ALA A 81 -8.94 -8.14 3.79
N ALA A 82 -8.19 -7.35 3.01
CA ALA A 82 -7.11 -6.49 3.49
C ALA A 82 -7.59 -5.19 4.15
N ILE A 83 -6.70 -4.50 4.88
CA ILE A 83 -6.36 -3.05 4.78
C ILE A 83 -5.38 -2.65 5.91
N ARG A 84 -4.52 -1.64 5.67
CA ARG A 84 -3.63 -1.00 6.67
C ARG A 84 -4.39 0.11 7.41
N PRO A 85 -3.95 0.52 8.62
CA PRO A 85 -3.12 1.74 8.65
C PRO A 85 -1.94 1.65 9.63
N GLY A 86 -1.08 2.68 9.64
CA GLY A 86 0.08 2.78 10.52
C GLY A 86 0.01 3.96 11.50
N GLY A 87 0.81 3.87 12.56
CA GLY A 87 1.11 4.91 13.55
C GLY A 87 2.18 4.34 14.50
N HIS A 88 3.33 4.98 14.76
CA HIS A 88 3.49 6.21 15.54
C HIS A 88 2.73 6.10 16.89
N GLN A 89 3.39 6.10 18.06
CA GLN A 89 4.55 6.93 18.44
C GLN A 89 5.38 6.38 19.63
N ARG A 90 6.57 6.96 19.81
CA ARG A 90 7.28 7.26 21.08
C ARG A 90 7.86 6.12 21.95
N THR A 91 9.19 6.08 21.87
CA THR A 91 10.15 6.08 22.99
C THR A 91 9.64 6.50 24.38
N PRO A 92 10.25 5.92 25.43
CA PRO A 92 10.89 6.70 26.48
C PRO A 92 12.42 6.49 26.50
N SER A 93 13.16 7.46 27.05
CA SER A 93 14.63 7.49 27.07
C SER A 93 15.24 7.14 28.43
N SER A 94 16.40 6.45 28.38
CA SER A 94 17.50 6.35 29.37
C SER A 94 17.22 6.56 30.87
N GLY A 95 17.46 5.50 31.67
CA GLY A 95 17.63 5.55 33.13
C GLY A 95 18.65 4.50 33.62
N LEU A 96 19.65 4.94 34.40
CA LEU A 96 20.88 4.18 34.72
C LEU A 96 20.74 3.16 35.88
N LEU A 97 21.48 2.05 35.75
CA LEU A 97 22.16 1.26 36.81
C LEU A 97 21.39 0.81 38.08
N ARG A 98 21.32 -0.52 38.31
CA ARG A 98 22.24 -1.31 39.18
C ARG A 98 21.63 -2.69 39.54
N ALA A 99 22.45 -3.66 39.95
CA ALA A 99 22.04 -5.05 40.25
C ALA A 99 21.51 -5.25 41.69
N GLY A 100 20.66 -6.27 41.91
CA GLY A 100 20.11 -6.63 43.23
C GLY A 100 19.28 -7.93 43.25
N SER A 101 19.90 -9.00 43.74
CA SER A 101 19.47 -10.40 43.88
C SER A 101 18.13 -10.74 44.59
N THR A 102 17.66 -11.98 44.33
CA THR A 102 16.92 -12.93 45.22
C THR A 102 15.47 -12.66 45.69
N SER A 103 14.54 -13.38 45.06
CA SER A 103 13.57 -14.36 45.62
C SER A 103 13.20 -14.33 47.12
N ILE A 104 11.88 -14.40 47.46
CA ILE A 104 11.24 -15.47 48.28
C ILE A 104 9.70 -15.30 48.45
N ARG A 105 8.97 -16.44 48.39
CA ARG A 105 7.63 -16.83 48.94
C ARG A 105 6.53 -15.81 49.35
N THR A 106 5.36 -15.89 48.66
CA THR A 106 4.05 -16.51 49.06
C THR A 106 3.37 -16.18 50.45
N PRO A 107 2.04 -16.38 50.67
CA PRO A 107 1.15 -15.39 51.30
C PRO A 107 0.64 -15.76 52.72
N PRO A 108 -0.44 -15.14 53.26
CA PRO A 108 -1.75 -15.83 53.19
C PRO A 108 -3.05 -14.98 53.19
N SER A 109 -4.16 -15.72 53.00
CA SER A 109 -5.60 -15.60 53.37
C SER A 109 -6.05 -14.70 54.56
N SER A 110 -7.34 -14.48 54.90
CA SER A 110 -8.61 -15.19 54.60
C SER A 110 -9.89 -14.37 54.95
N ASN A 111 -11.07 -14.89 54.54
CA ASN A 111 -12.42 -14.77 55.16
C ASN A 111 -13.18 -13.42 55.22
N GLY A 112 -14.51 -13.48 55.03
CA GLY A 112 -15.44 -12.37 55.31
C GLY A 112 -16.82 -12.48 54.62
N SER A 113 -17.81 -13.11 55.26
CA SER A 113 -19.24 -13.06 54.90
C SER A 113 -20.09 -13.39 56.13
N PRO A 114 -21.21 -12.70 56.39
CA PRO A 114 -22.53 -13.28 56.04
C PRO A 114 -23.70 -12.28 55.83
N ARG A 115 -24.86 -12.79 55.34
CA ARG A 115 -26.29 -12.55 55.77
C ARG A 115 -26.85 -11.11 56.03
N SER A 116 -28.16 -10.81 55.94
CA SER A 116 -29.35 -11.39 55.24
C SER A 116 -30.65 -10.63 55.64
N ALA A 117 -31.57 -10.33 54.70
CA ALA A 117 -32.98 -9.96 55.02
C ALA A 117 -33.93 -10.11 53.80
N SER A 118 -35.26 -10.14 54.03
CA SER A 118 -36.36 -10.10 53.04
C SER A 118 -37.65 -9.65 53.74
N PRO A 119 -38.74 -9.21 53.03
CA PRO A 119 -39.89 -10.13 52.84
C PRO A 119 -40.85 -9.86 51.63
N ALA A 120 -41.74 -10.85 51.33
CA ALA A 120 -43.04 -10.78 50.59
C ALA A 120 -43.07 -10.36 49.09
N LYS A 121 -43.89 -10.87 48.11
CA LYS A 121 -45.10 -11.74 47.92
C LYS A 121 -46.34 -10.95 47.40
N PRO A 122 -47.31 -11.55 46.63
CA PRO A 122 -47.26 -12.57 45.55
C PRO A 122 -48.32 -12.35 44.39
N VAL A 123 -48.76 -13.42 43.67
CA VAL A 123 -49.94 -13.57 42.72
C VAL A 123 -49.73 -13.11 41.25
N ALA A 124 -50.42 -13.58 40.17
CA ALA A 124 -50.82 -14.89 39.56
C ALA A 124 -51.64 -14.58 38.24
N ILE A 125 -51.43 -15.15 37.02
CA ILE A 125 -51.99 -16.41 36.39
C ILE A 125 -53.55 -16.42 36.29
N PRO A 126 -54.28 -16.85 35.19
CA PRO A 126 -53.93 -17.56 33.93
C PRO A 126 -54.58 -17.06 32.58
N VAL A 127 -54.44 -17.87 31.50
CA VAL A 127 -55.20 -17.98 30.20
C VAL A 127 -56.67 -18.49 30.38
N PRO A 128 -57.59 -18.64 29.36
CA PRO A 128 -57.45 -18.79 27.89
C PRO A 128 -58.41 -17.92 27.00
N ALA A 129 -59.08 -18.46 25.97
CA ALA A 129 -59.44 -17.74 24.72
C ALA A 129 -60.88 -17.94 24.14
N THR A 130 -61.12 -17.29 22.98
CA THR A 130 -62.10 -17.53 21.86
C THR A 130 -63.49 -16.81 21.80
N LEU A 131 -63.78 -16.24 20.60
CA LEU A 131 -65.10 -15.85 20.01
C LEU A 131 -65.83 -14.60 20.62
N THR A 132 -66.68 -13.79 19.93
CA THR A 132 -67.28 -13.86 18.57
C THR A 132 -67.68 -12.47 17.98
N ARG A 133 -67.46 -12.26 16.66
CA ARG A 133 -68.34 -11.64 15.60
C ARG A 133 -69.32 -10.46 15.89
N VAL A 134 -69.35 -9.44 15.00
CA VAL A 134 -70.46 -9.05 14.06
C VAL A 134 -70.00 -7.94 13.08
N ARG A 135 -70.68 -7.77 11.92
CA ARG A 135 -70.34 -6.87 10.78
C ARG A 135 -71.59 -6.31 10.06
N PRO A 136 -71.46 -5.14 9.37
CA PRO A 136 -72.15 -4.78 8.11
C PRO A 136 -71.38 -5.20 6.83
N ILE A 137 -71.96 -5.00 5.63
CA ILE A 137 -71.35 -5.41 4.33
C ILE A 137 -71.70 -4.44 3.18
N GLN A 138 -70.68 -3.88 2.48
CA GLN A 138 -70.63 -3.47 1.06
C GLN A 138 -69.16 -3.15 0.68
N SER A 139 -68.59 -3.36 -0.52
CA SER A 139 -68.59 -4.43 -1.56
C SER A 139 -67.96 -3.86 -2.85
N PRO A 140 -67.42 -4.61 -3.84
CA PRO A 140 -67.22 -6.07 -3.97
C PRO A 140 -65.91 -6.61 -3.31
N THR A 141 -64.86 -7.27 -3.87
CA THR A 141 -64.47 -7.75 -5.22
C THR A 141 -63.59 -9.02 -5.17
N LYS A 142 -62.65 -9.27 -6.13
CA LYS A 142 -62.04 -10.56 -6.50
C LYS A 142 -60.67 -10.36 -7.21
N ARG A 143 -59.71 -11.30 -7.26
CA ARG A 143 -59.39 -12.55 -6.50
C ARG A 143 -58.04 -13.09 -7.02
N ALA A 144 -57.27 -13.84 -6.21
CA ALA A 144 -56.07 -14.57 -6.66
C ALA A 144 -56.09 -16.04 -6.21
N SER A 145 -55.52 -16.98 -7.00
CA SER A 145 -54.86 -18.24 -6.57
C SER A 145 -54.59 -19.27 -7.71
N LEU A 146 -53.34 -19.73 -7.82
CA LEU A 146 -52.88 -21.15 -7.99
C LEU A 146 -53.32 -22.06 -9.19
N SER A 147 -52.32 -22.43 -10.00
CA SER A 147 -51.86 -23.82 -10.32
C SER A 147 -52.49 -24.71 -11.44
N LEU A 148 -51.57 -25.41 -12.15
CA LEU A 148 -51.68 -26.65 -12.98
C LEU A 148 -52.24 -26.64 -14.44
N GLN A 149 -51.82 -27.68 -15.20
CA GLN A 149 -52.01 -27.95 -16.66
C GLN A 149 -53.23 -28.91 -16.92
N PRO A 150 -53.48 -29.60 -18.10
CA PRO A 150 -52.86 -29.59 -19.45
C PRO A 150 -53.81 -29.76 -20.71
N ARG A 151 -53.22 -29.72 -21.95
CA ARG A 151 -53.76 -30.18 -23.28
C ARG A 151 -54.98 -29.41 -23.85
N LYS A 152 -55.31 -29.36 -25.17
CA LYS A 152 -55.00 -30.09 -26.45
C LYS A 152 -55.14 -29.05 -27.64
N SER A 153 -55.02 -29.19 -28.98
CA SER A 153 -55.06 -30.24 -30.04
C SER A 153 -54.39 -29.79 -31.38
N PHE A 154 -54.50 -30.60 -32.46
CA PHE A 154 -54.17 -30.31 -33.90
C PHE A 154 -55.39 -30.62 -34.81
N PRO A 155 -55.41 -30.33 -36.15
CA PRO A 155 -54.64 -31.03 -37.22
C PRO A 155 -53.68 -30.10 -38.00
N ALA A 156 -52.59 -30.51 -38.68
CA ALA A 156 -52.29 -31.59 -39.67
C ALA A 156 -52.48 -31.15 -41.14
N THR A 157 -51.76 -31.65 -42.15
CA THR A 157 -50.86 -32.85 -42.30
C THR A 157 -49.61 -32.46 -43.16
N GLN A 158 -48.57 -33.26 -43.46
CA GLN A 158 -48.30 -34.69 -43.19
C GLN A 158 -46.92 -34.96 -42.51
N GLU A 159 -45.79 -35.42 -43.07
CA GLU A 159 -45.36 -35.89 -44.41
C GLU A 159 -44.18 -36.91 -44.29
N HIS A 160 -43.53 -37.32 -45.40
CA HIS A 160 -42.68 -38.53 -45.53
C HIS A 160 -41.25 -38.26 -46.05
N ALA A 161 -40.22 -39.12 -45.90
CA ALA A 161 -39.92 -40.24 -44.97
C ALA A 161 -38.41 -40.63 -45.07
N VAL A 162 -37.84 -41.39 -44.12
CA VAL A 162 -36.40 -41.83 -44.11
C VAL A 162 -36.21 -43.27 -43.60
N PRO A 163 -35.26 -44.05 -44.20
CA PRO A 163 -34.02 -44.52 -43.53
C PRO A 163 -32.82 -44.56 -44.56
N PRO A 164 -31.67 -45.30 -44.43
CA PRO A 164 -31.15 -46.20 -43.39
C PRO A 164 -29.64 -45.96 -43.04
N SER A 165 -28.84 -47.03 -42.87
CA SER A 165 -27.38 -47.14 -42.58
C SER A 165 -26.85 -48.51 -43.12
N PRO A 166 -25.57 -48.99 -43.04
CA PRO A 166 -24.73 -49.16 -41.83
C PRO A 166 -23.17 -49.06 -42.05
N THR A 167 -22.36 -50.03 -41.58
CA THR A 167 -20.96 -49.83 -41.09
C THR A 167 -19.84 -50.75 -41.65
N SER A 168 -18.60 -50.22 -41.64
CA SER A 168 -17.31 -50.88 -41.25
C SER A 168 -16.29 -51.46 -42.28
N ARG A 169 -15.01 -51.13 -42.00
CA ARG A 169 -13.71 -51.87 -42.15
C ARG A 169 -13.04 -52.21 -43.52
N SER A 170 -11.87 -51.56 -43.70
CA SER A 170 -10.52 -52.10 -44.07
C SER A 170 -10.11 -52.45 -45.51
N SER A 171 -8.82 -52.15 -45.80
CA SER A 171 -7.97 -52.50 -46.97
C SER A 171 -8.36 -51.89 -48.34
N ASP A 172 -7.43 -51.61 -49.27
CA ASP A 172 -5.98 -51.91 -49.32
C ASP A 172 -5.13 -50.76 -49.94
N SER A 173 -3.80 -50.86 -49.90
CA SER A 173 -2.81 -49.95 -50.56
C SER A 173 -2.32 -50.50 -51.91
N PRO A 174 -1.46 -49.78 -52.66
CA PRO A 174 -0.03 -50.14 -52.60
C PRO A 174 1.03 -49.04 -52.91
N ASN A 175 2.23 -49.17 -52.29
CA ASN A 175 3.57 -48.85 -52.85
C ASN A 175 3.97 -47.37 -53.16
N ARG A 176 5.24 -46.92 -53.04
CA ARG A 176 6.51 -47.52 -52.53
C ARG A 176 7.59 -46.46 -52.22
N LEU A 177 8.55 -46.79 -51.33
CA LEU A 177 9.89 -46.17 -51.10
C LEU A 177 9.88 -44.71 -50.55
N GLN A 178 10.67 -44.28 -49.54
CA GLN A 178 12.12 -44.41 -49.23
C GLN A 178 13.02 -43.58 -50.19
N SER A 179 14.04 -42.83 -49.75
CA SER A 179 14.84 -42.87 -48.50
C SER A 179 15.47 -41.50 -48.10
N SER A 180 15.99 -41.38 -46.87
CA SER A 180 16.87 -40.29 -46.40
C SER A 180 18.35 -40.53 -46.79
N PRO A 181 19.20 -39.50 -46.86
CA PRO A 181 19.98 -39.00 -45.69
C PRO A 181 20.03 -37.44 -45.63
N GLY A 182 20.69 -36.73 -44.69
CA GLY A 182 21.44 -37.06 -43.47
C GLY A 182 22.46 -35.95 -43.10
N SER A 183 22.92 -35.85 -41.84
CA SER A 183 23.91 -34.87 -41.29
C SER A 183 23.46 -33.39 -41.29
N GLN A 184 23.32 -32.69 -40.16
CA GLN A 184 24.36 -32.14 -39.25
C GLN A 184 25.43 -31.24 -39.91
N SER A 185 25.33 -29.93 -39.60
CA SER A 185 26.26 -29.08 -38.83
C SER A 185 27.77 -28.91 -39.21
N THR A 186 28.34 -27.86 -38.62
CA THR A 186 29.78 -27.51 -38.44
C THR A 186 30.57 -26.82 -39.58
N LYS A 187 30.63 -25.48 -39.44
CA LYS A 187 31.85 -24.65 -39.37
C LYS A 187 33.17 -25.21 -39.96
N ARG A 188 33.75 -24.44 -40.90
CA ARG A 188 35.18 -24.11 -40.94
C ARG A 188 35.29 -22.58 -40.92
N THR A 189 35.91 -21.92 -39.94
CA THR A 189 37.36 -21.81 -39.63
C THR A 189 38.17 -21.23 -40.78
N SER A 190 38.96 -20.16 -40.62
CA SER A 190 39.24 -19.32 -39.44
C SER A 190 39.95 -18.02 -39.88
N SER A 191 40.17 -17.08 -38.95
CA SER A 191 40.95 -15.84 -39.19
C SER A 191 42.34 -16.10 -39.77
N PRO A 192 42.92 -15.11 -40.47
CA PRO A 192 44.00 -14.36 -39.83
C PRO A 192 43.80 -12.84 -39.76
N LEU A 193 44.78 -12.22 -39.09
CA LEU A 193 45.15 -10.80 -38.93
C LEU A 193 44.70 -9.86 -40.07
N ALA A 194 44.23 -8.62 -39.85
CA ALA A 194 44.75 -7.53 -39.01
C ALA A 194 46.10 -6.93 -39.48
N MET A 195 46.07 -5.83 -40.26
CA MET A 195 46.52 -4.50 -39.80
C MET A 195 46.50 -3.41 -40.90
N LEU A 196 46.15 -2.19 -40.46
CA LEU A 196 46.63 -0.85 -40.90
C LEU A 196 46.58 -0.40 -42.38
N SER A 197 45.86 0.71 -42.60
CA SER A 197 46.34 2.05 -43.03
C SER A 197 47.41 2.17 -44.16
N PRO A 198 47.32 3.17 -45.07
CA PRO A 198 47.04 4.58 -44.72
C PRO A 198 46.14 5.41 -45.68
N GLN A 199 45.95 6.69 -45.32
CA GLN A 199 45.46 7.79 -46.18
C GLN A 199 46.52 8.17 -47.25
N LEU A 200 46.33 9.07 -48.24
CA LEU A 200 45.55 10.34 -48.26
C LEU A 200 45.36 10.89 -49.71
N SER A 201 44.33 11.72 -49.91
CA SER A 201 44.12 12.74 -51.00
C SER A 201 44.12 12.37 -52.50
N THR A 202 42.99 12.62 -53.19
CA THR A 202 42.87 13.38 -54.48
C THR A 202 41.39 13.57 -54.93
N PRO A 203 41.03 14.61 -55.73
CA PRO A 203 39.67 14.82 -56.30
C PRO A 203 39.64 14.94 -57.85
N PRO A 204 38.49 15.24 -58.54
CA PRO A 204 37.20 14.55 -58.68
C PRO A 204 37.00 14.09 -60.18
N PRO A 205 36.05 14.52 -61.09
CA PRO A 205 34.60 14.79 -61.00
C PRO A 205 33.56 13.90 -61.80
N PRO A 206 33.22 14.04 -63.13
CA PRO A 206 31.90 13.67 -63.71
C PRO A 206 32.00 12.65 -64.92
N PRO A 207 31.05 12.44 -65.89
CA PRO A 207 29.71 13.04 -66.17
C PRO A 207 28.57 12.01 -66.52
N SER A 208 27.79 12.24 -67.61
CA SER A 208 26.46 11.64 -67.90
C SER A 208 26.28 11.03 -69.31
N SER A 209 25.29 10.11 -69.47
CA SER A 209 24.28 10.01 -70.58
C SER A 209 24.58 9.50 -72.03
N PHE A 210 23.49 8.97 -72.66
CA PHE A 210 23.05 9.01 -74.09
C PHE A 210 23.03 7.77 -75.04
N SER A 211 22.16 7.89 -76.07
CA SER A 211 21.80 7.02 -77.22
C SER A 211 20.83 5.84 -76.96
N GLY A 212 19.86 5.48 -77.83
CA GLY A 212 19.39 6.06 -79.10
C GLY A 212 18.08 5.41 -79.66
N THR A 213 17.47 5.99 -80.72
CA THR A 213 16.15 5.64 -81.34
C THR A 213 16.26 5.30 -82.85
N PRO A 214 15.22 4.83 -83.62
CA PRO A 214 13.83 4.46 -83.29
C PRO A 214 13.58 2.92 -83.44
N PRO A 215 12.94 2.25 -84.46
CA PRO A 215 12.18 2.61 -85.70
C PRO A 215 10.75 1.97 -85.81
N THR A 216 10.05 2.15 -86.96
CA THR A 216 8.76 1.47 -87.33
C THR A 216 8.61 1.23 -88.85
N PRO A 217 7.92 0.15 -89.29
CA PRO A 217 7.11 0.18 -90.53
C PRO A 217 5.72 -0.54 -90.42
N ARG A 218 4.98 -0.68 -91.54
CA ARG A 218 3.55 -1.12 -91.63
C ARG A 218 3.32 -2.50 -92.31
N PRO A 219 2.21 -3.24 -92.03
CA PRO A 219 1.68 -4.38 -92.82
C PRO A 219 0.62 -3.91 -93.88
N PRO A 220 0.19 -4.73 -94.88
CA PRO A 220 -1.07 -5.52 -94.75
C PRO A 220 -1.29 -6.75 -95.73
N SER A 221 -2.50 -7.37 -95.65
CA SER A 221 -3.41 -7.76 -96.78
C SER A 221 -3.58 -9.22 -97.34
N ARG A 222 -4.76 -9.81 -97.01
CA ARG A 222 -5.87 -10.30 -97.92
C ARG A 222 -5.73 -11.68 -98.68
N PRO A 223 -6.61 -12.11 -99.65
CA PRO A 223 -7.24 -13.47 -99.69
C PRO A 223 -6.94 -14.22 -101.04
N PRO A 224 -7.82 -15.02 -101.75
CA PRO A 224 -9.10 -15.73 -101.46
C PRO A 224 -9.23 -17.20 -102.03
N SER A 225 -10.43 -17.81 -101.92
CA SER A 225 -11.03 -18.87 -102.82
C SER A 225 -10.41 -20.29 -102.91
N SER A 226 -11.12 -21.38 -103.25
CA SER A 226 -12.57 -21.69 -103.46
C SER A 226 -12.84 -23.22 -103.61
N LEU A 227 -14.13 -23.60 -103.73
CA LEU A 227 -14.73 -24.85 -104.31
C LEU A 227 -15.10 -26.07 -103.41
N ASN A 228 -16.36 -26.51 -103.62
CA ASN A 228 -16.96 -27.86 -103.56
C ASN A 228 -16.81 -28.77 -102.31
N HIS A 229 -17.91 -29.01 -101.59
CA HIS A 229 -18.87 -30.08 -101.95
C HIS A 229 -20.26 -29.88 -101.32
N VAL A 230 -21.21 -30.78 -101.61
CA VAL A 230 -22.67 -30.63 -101.36
C VAL A 230 -23.20 -31.52 -100.22
N VAL A 231 -23.86 -30.88 -99.25
CA VAL A 231 -24.96 -31.35 -98.35
C VAL A 231 -24.74 -32.62 -97.50
N ASN A 232 -24.81 -32.42 -96.17
CA ASN A 232 -25.71 -33.19 -95.31
C ASN A 232 -26.31 -32.22 -94.25
N ILE A 233 -27.64 -32.16 -94.10
CA ILE A 233 -28.33 -30.99 -93.50
C ILE A 233 -28.62 -31.12 -91.99
N GLN A 234 -28.46 -32.30 -91.39
CA GLN A 234 -28.81 -32.53 -89.98
C GLN A 234 -27.73 -32.04 -89.01
N ASP A 235 -26.45 -32.25 -89.32
CA ASP A 235 -25.33 -31.85 -88.45
C ASP A 235 -25.30 -30.33 -88.21
N ASP A 236 -25.68 -29.52 -89.19
CA ASP A 236 -25.60 -28.06 -89.12
C ASP A 236 -26.58 -27.47 -88.09
N GLN A 237 -27.74 -28.12 -87.85
CA GLN A 237 -28.67 -27.70 -86.80
C GLN A 237 -28.10 -27.95 -85.39
N GLU A 238 -27.53 -29.14 -85.14
CA GLU A 238 -26.88 -29.44 -83.87
C GLU A 238 -25.64 -28.58 -83.65
N LEU A 239 -24.83 -28.34 -84.70
CA LEU A 239 -23.71 -27.40 -84.64
C LEU A 239 -24.17 -25.96 -84.36
N GLN A 240 -25.33 -25.54 -84.88
CA GLN A 240 -25.89 -24.21 -84.64
C GLN A 240 -26.48 -24.07 -83.22
N GLU A 241 -27.13 -25.11 -82.68
CA GLU A 241 -27.55 -25.13 -81.27
C GLU A 241 -26.35 -25.18 -80.32
N LEU A 242 -25.34 -26.01 -80.58
CA LEU A 242 -24.11 -26.07 -79.79
C LEU A 242 -23.35 -24.74 -79.85
N ARG A 243 -23.26 -24.08 -81.02
CA ARG A 243 -22.72 -22.71 -81.14
C ARG A 243 -23.54 -21.68 -80.35
N ALA A 244 -24.87 -21.81 -80.29
CA ALA A 244 -25.71 -20.95 -79.46
C ALA A 244 -25.48 -21.20 -77.96
N LYS A 245 -25.37 -22.48 -77.55
CA LYS A 245 -25.12 -22.91 -76.17
C LYS A 245 -23.73 -22.50 -75.68
N ILE A 246 -22.71 -22.61 -76.54
CA ILE A 246 -21.37 -22.05 -76.31
C ILE A 246 -21.47 -20.53 -76.13
N ARG A 247 -22.15 -19.80 -77.03
CA ARG A 247 -22.32 -18.33 -76.91
C ARG A 247 -23.03 -17.93 -75.61
N VAL A 248 -24.00 -18.70 -75.12
CA VAL A 248 -24.67 -18.48 -73.83
C VAL A 248 -23.72 -18.76 -72.64
N LEU A 249 -22.87 -19.78 -72.74
CA LEU A 249 -21.85 -20.08 -71.71
C LEU A 249 -20.69 -19.06 -71.73
N GLU A 250 -20.33 -18.52 -72.89
CA GLU A 250 -19.38 -17.42 -73.06
C GLU A 250 -19.95 -16.11 -72.52
N ALA A 251 -21.23 -15.82 -72.77
CA ALA A 251 -21.93 -14.69 -72.17
C ALA A 251 -21.98 -14.81 -70.64
N LYS A 252 -22.36 -16.00 -70.11
CA LYS A 252 -22.30 -16.26 -68.66
C LYS A 252 -20.89 -16.07 -68.10
N ARG A 253 -19.86 -16.66 -68.72
CA ARG A 253 -18.46 -16.43 -68.29
C ARG A 253 -18.04 -14.96 -68.35
N ALA A 254 -18.55 -14.18 -69.30
CA ALA A 254 -18.27 -12.76 -69.39
C ALA A 254 -18.95 -11.96 -68.27
N ASP A 255 -20.19 -12.33 -67.89
CA ASP A 255 -20.90 -11.73 -66.77
C ASP A 255 -20.38 -12.21 -65.41
N ASP A 256 -20.00 -13.48 -65.26
CA ASP A 256 -19.26 -14.01 -64.12
C ASP A 256 -17.91 -13.26 -63.96
N SER A 257 -17.18 -13.03 -65.07
CA SER A 257 -15.93 -12.26 -65.07
C SER A 257 -16.14 -10.77 -64.76
N ARG A 258 -17.31 -10.21 -65.07
CA ARG A 258 -17.69 -8.84 -64.66
C ARG A 258 -18.01 -8.80 -63.18
N HIS A 259 -18.74 -9.78 -62.67
CA HIS A 259 -19.09 -9.86 -61.25
C HIS A 259 -17.87 -10.16 -60.37
N ILE A 260 -16.93 -10.99 -60.82
CA ILE A 260 -15.62 -11.18 -60.16
C ILE A 260 -14.89 -9.83 -60.07
N ARG A 261 -14.80 -9.06 -61.18
CA ARG A 261 -14.18 -7.72 -61.15
C ARG A 261 -14.92 -6.74 -60.25
N GLU A 262 -16.24 -6.80 -60.20
CA GLU A 262 -17.05 -5.99 -59.29
C GLU A 262 -16.75 -6.34 -57.82
N LEU A 263 -16.63 -7.62 -57.49
CA LEU A 263 -16.23 -8.10 -56.18
C LEU A 263 -14.77 -7.75 -55.86
N GLU A 264 -13.85 -7.80 -56.82
CA GLU A 264 -12.46 -7.34 -56.69
C GLU A 264 -12.40 -5.81 -56.43
N THR A 265 -13.23 -5.01 -57.09
CA THR A 265 -13.33 -3.57 -56.80
C THR A 265 -13.92 -3.30 -55.40
N ARG A 266 -14.99 -3.99 -55.01
CA ARG A 266 -15.57 -3.89 -53.66
C ARG A 266 -14.61 -4.39 -52.57
N LEU A 267 -13.77 -5.38 -52.87
CA LEU A 267 -12.71 -5.86 -51.99
C LEU A 267 -11.63 -4.80 -51.81
N SER A 268 -11.14 -4.21 -52.91
CA SER A 268 -10.17 -3.11 -52.90
C SER A 268 -10.69 -1.88 -52.14
N GLU A 269 -11.96 -1.52 -52.32
CA GLU A 269 -12.64 -0.48 -51.54
C GLU A 269 -12.66 -0.84 -50.05
N ALA A 270 -13.08 -2.06 -49.68
CA ALA A 270 -13.11 -2.54 -48.29
C ALA A 270 -11.71 -2.57 -47.65
N GLU A 271 -10.69 -3.04 -48.37
CA GLU A 271 -9.28 -2.99 -47.94
C GLU A 271 -8.80 -1.55 -47.74
N SER A 272 -9.24 -0.60 -48.56
CA SER A 272 -8.94 0.83 -48.37
C SER A 272 -9.58 1.39 -47.10
N PHE A 273 -10.82 1.00 -46.77
CA PHE A 273 -11.47 1.36 -45.51
C PHE A 273 -10.79 0.73 -44.29
N VAL A 274 -10.33 -0.52 -44.40
CA VAL A 274 -9.52 -1.18 -43.36
C VAL A 274 -8.17 -0.47 -43.20
N ALA A 275 -7.51 -0.06 -44.28
CA ALA A 275 -6.25 0.71 -44.24
C ALA A 275 -6.43 2.15 -43.72
N LEU A 276 -7.65 2.71 -43.79
CA LEU A 276 -8.01 3.98 -43.16
C LEU A 276 -8.27 3.84 -41.65
N ARG A 277 -8.71 2.66 -41.17
CA ARG A 277 -9.06 2.44 -39.75
C ARG A 277 -7.92 2.79 -38.77
N PRO A 278 -6.64 2.40 -38.97
CA PRO A 278 -5.54 2.86 -38.11
C PRO A 278 -5.31 4.37 -38.13
N LYS A 279 -5.56 5.04 -39.26
CA LYS A 279 -5.41 6.51 -39.39
C LYS A 279 -6.54 7.25 -38.69
N LEU A 280 -7.76 6.73 -38.78
CA LEU A 280 -8.92 7.24 -38.04
C LEU A 280 -8.78 6.99 -36.55
N GLN A 281 -8.27 5.83 -36.13
CA GLN A 281 -8.02 5.54 -34.72
C GLN A 281 -6.83 6.33 -34.14
N ALA A 282 -5.79 6.59 -34.94
CA ALA A 282 -4.72 7.53 -34.54
C ALA A 282 -5.24 8.97 -34.39
N LYS A 283 -6.13 9.43 -35.30
CA LYS A 283 -6.83 10.72 -35.16
C LYS A 283 -7.77 10.76 -33.96
N LEU A 284 -8.51 9.69 -33.69
CA LEU A 284 -9.39 9.61 -32.53
C LEU A 284 -8.56 9.69 -31.23
N ASN A 285 -7.42 9.00 -31.17
CA ASN A 285 -6.50 9.10 -30.04
C ASN A 285 -5.85 10.51 -29.92
N SER A 286 -5.50 11.18 -31.03
CA SER A 286 -4.99 12.55 -30.97
C SER A 286 -6.07 13.54 -30.52
N GLN A 287 -7.28 13.44 -31.07
CA GLN A 287 -8.41 14.27 -30.64
C GLN A 287 -8.85 13.96 -29.21
N GLN A 288 -8.71 12.72 -28.73
CA GLN A 288 -8.98 12.37 -27.34
C GLN A 288 -7.91 12.93 -26.38
N THR A 289 -6.65 12.99 -26.79
CA THR A 289 -5.59 13.64 -26.00
C THR A 289 -5.68 15.17 -26.04
N GLU A 290 -6.05 15.76 -27.17
CA GLU A 290 -6.41 17.18 -27.31
C GLU A 290 -7.67 17.54 -26.51
N LEU A 291 -8.68 16.66 -26.45
CA LEU A 291 -9.85 16.83 -25.58
C LEU A 291 -9.49 16.74 -24.09
N ILE A 292 -8.50 15.92 -23.72
CA ILE A 292 -8.02 15.86 -22.33
C ILE A 292 -7.19 17.10 -21.98
N SER A 293 -6.34 17.60 -22.88
CA SER A 293 -5.58 18.85 -22.63
C SER A 293 -6.51 20.06 -22.58
N THR A 294 -7.44 20.20 -23.54
CA THR A 294 -8.40 21.31 -23.56
C THR A 294 -9.43 21.24 -22.43
N ARG A 295 -9.84 20.06 -21.95
CA ARG A 295 -10.63 19.93 -20.70
C ARG A 295 -9.84 20.37 -19.47
N ARG A 296 -8.52 20.11 -19.44
CA ARG A 296 -7.66 20.58 -18.35
C ARG A 296 -7.44 22.09 -18.42
N GLU A 297 -7.15 22.63 -19.59
CA GLU A 297 -7.02 24.07 -19.82
C GLU A 297 -8.35 24.80 -19.52
N LEU A 298 -9.49 24.18 -19.83
CA LEU A 298 -10.82 24.67 -19.45
C LEU A 298 -11.01 24.67 -17.92
N ALA A 299 -10.64 23.59 -17.23
CA ALA A 299 -10.74 23.50 -15.77
C ALA A 299 -9.79 24.49 -15.06
N ASP A 300 -8.55 24.60 -15.51
CA ASP A 300 -7.56 25.56 -15.01
C ASP A 300 -8.06 27.02 -15.26
N ALA A 301 -8.70 27.29 -16.41
CA ALA A 301 -9.30 28.58 -16.73
C ALA A 301 -10.61 28.86 -15.96
N GLN A 302 -11.45 27.85 -15.71
CA GLN A 302 -12.65 27.95 -14.88
C GLN A 302 -12.28 28.22 -13.41
N GLN A 303 -11.25 27.55 -12.89
CA GLN A 303 -10.73 27.85 -11.55
C GLN A 303 -10.16 29.27 -11.48
N LEU A 304 -9.45 29.73 -12.53
CA LEU A 304 -8.98 31.11 -12.60
C LEU A 304 -10.14 32.13 -12.70
N ALA A 305 -11.23 31.77 -13.41
CA ALA A 305 -12.44 32.58 -13.51
C ALA A 305 -13.13 32.69 -12.16
N GLN A 306 -13.36 31.57 -11.44
CA GLN A 306 -13.93 31.57 -10.08
C GLN A 306 -13.06 32.35 -9.08
N LEU A 307 -11.73 32.27 -9.20
CA LEU A 307 -10.82 33.08 -8.38
C LEU A 307 -10.89 34.58 -8.73
N SER A 308 -11.18 34.92 -9.99
CA SER A 308 -11.42 36.32 -10.38
C SER A 308 -12.81 36.81 -10.01
N GLU A 309 -13.82 35.95 -10.01
CA GLU A 309 -15.20 36.21 -9.64
C GLU A 309 -15.32 36.41 -8.12
N SER A 310 -14.71 35.52 -7.33
CA SER A 310 -14.51 35.72 -5.89
C SER A 310 -13.81 37.05 -5.61
N ARG A 311 -12.77 37.40 -6.37
CA ARG A 311 -12.06 38.67 -6.19
C ARG A 311 -12.86 39.90 -6.65
N ILE A 312 -13.78 39.73 -7.60
CA ILE A 312 -14.74 40.77 -8.00
C ILE A 312 -15.75 40.96 -6.87
N LEU A 313 -16.29 39.88 -6.30
CA LEU A 313 -17.17 39.91 -5.12
C LEU A 313 -16.45 40.54 -3.92
N ASP A 314 -15.23 40.12 -3.57
CA ASP A 314 -14.40 40.75 -2.51
C ASP A 314 -14.27 42.28 -2.74
N SER A 315 -14.11 42.70 -4.00
CA SER A 315 -13.98 44.12 -4.37
C SER A 315 -15.31 44.86 -4.43
N GLN A 316 -16.41 44.16 -4.65
CA GLN A 316 -17.77 44.70 -4.63
C GLN A 316 -18.24 44.84 -3.18
N GLU A 317 -18.01 43.86 -2.30
CA GLU A 317 -18.21 43.99 -0.86
C GLU A 317 -17.38 45.15 -0.28
N GLN A 318 -16.13 45.33 -0.73
CA GLN A 318 -15.31 46.50 -0.37
C GLN A 318 -15.89 47.82 -0.89
N LEU A 319 -16.51 47.83 -2.07
CA LEU A 319 -17.15 49.02 -2.62
C LEU A 319 -18.48 49.32 -1.94
N GLU A 320 -19.27 48.31 -1.59
CA GLU A 320 -20.50 48.43 -0.82
C GLU A 320 -20.22 48.91 0.61
N MET A 321 -19.20 48.37 1.29
CA MET A 321 -18.71 48.90 2.57
C MET A 321 -18.23 50.36 2.43
N ALA A 322 -17.48 50.70 1.38
CA ALA A 322 -17.03 52.08 1.13
C ALA A 322 -18.16 53.05 0.76
N MET A 323 -19.24 52.57 0.13
CA MET A 323 -20.46 53.37 -0.09
C MET A 323 -21.24 53.54 1.22
N LEU A 324 -21.32 52.53 2.07
CA LEU A 324 -21.98 52.61 3.37
C LEU A 324 -21.22 53.55 4.32
N ASP A 325 -19.88 53.49 4.35
CA ASP A 325 -19.03 54.47 5.05
C ASP A 325 -19.19 55.89 4.47
N LYS A 326 -19.39 56.02 3.15
CA LYS A 326 -19.70 57.31 2.50
C LYS A 326 -21.07 57.84 2.92
N GLU A 327 -22.11 57.03 2.89
CA GLU A 327 -23.47 57.41 3.32
C GLU A 327 -23.49 57.81 4.80
N VAL A 328 -22.78 57.05 5.66
CA VAL A 328 -22.61 57.37 7.08
C VAL A 328 -21.74 58.62 7.31
N ALA A 329 -20.86 58.97 6.37
CA ALA A 329 -20.12 60.24 6.41
C ALA A 329 -20.96 61.43 5.91
N GLU A 330 -21.83 61.23 4.92
CA GLU A 330 -22.77 62.23 4.41
C GLU A 330 -23.88 62.51 5.43
N GLU A 331 -24.49 61.49 6.06
CA GLU A 331 -25.45 61.66 7.16
C GLU A 331 -24.82 62.46 8.33
N LYS A 332 -23.57 62.18 8.68
CA LYS A 332 -22.85 62.95 9.71
C LYS A 332 -22.54 64.38 9.28
N ALA A 333 -22.22 64.61 8.01
CA ALA A 333 -22.01 65.95 7.47
C ALA A 333 -23.31 66.76 7.54
N GLU A 334 -24.41 66.23 6.99
CA GLU A 334 -25.75 66.85 7.02
C GLU A 334 -26.20 67.14 8.46
N MET A 335 -26.00 66.20 9.39
CA MET A 335 -26.29 66.40 10.82
C MET A 335 -25.47 67.56 11.42
N THR A 336 -24.18 67.67 11.11
CA THR A 336 -23.36 68.81 11.58
C THR A 336 -23.69 70.13 10.89
N GLU A 337 -24.17 70.13 9.64
CA GLU A 337 -24.68 71.34 8.98
C GLU A 337 -26.03 71.79 9.57
N ALA A 338 -26.89 70.85 9.97
CA ALA A 338 -28.12 71.14 10.70
C ALA A 338 -27.85 71.71 12.10
N GLU A 339 -26.89 71.15 12.86
CA GLU A 339 -26.45 71.75 14.13
C GLU A 339 -25.87 73.16 13.92
N LEU A 340 -25.13 73.38 12.82
CA LEU A 340 -24.60 74.70 12.47
C LEU A 340 -25.70 75.71 12.13
N GLU A 341 -26.76 75.30 11.40
CA GLU A 341 -27.96 76.12 11.15
C GLU A 341 -28.68 76.47 12.46
N GLU A 342 -28.91 75.49 13.35
CA GLU A 342 -29.58 75.72 14.63
C GLU A 342 -28.80 76.71 15.53
N VAL A 343 -27.46 76.67 15.48
CA VAL A 343 -26.58 77.64 16.17
C VAL A 343 -26.62 79.02 15.49
N LYS A 344 -26.70 79.12 14.16
CA LYS A 344 -26.89 80.41 13.45
C LYS A 344 -28.23 81.05 13.81
N GLU A 345 -29.32 80.28 13.86
CA GLU A 345 -30.64 80.81 14.25
C GLU A 345 -30.65 81.33 15.69
N LYS A 346 -30.04 80.59 16.62
CA LYS A 346 -29.84 81.05 18.01
C LYS A 346 -29.03 82.34 18.08
N LEU A 347 -27.99 82.48 17.25
CA LEU A 347 -27.18 83.70 17.18
C LEU A 347 -28.01 84.88 16.60
N ALA A 348 -28.76 84.67 15.53
CA ALA A 348 -29.62 85.69 14.93
C ALA A 348 -30.73 86.17 15.89
N MET A 349 -31.32 85.26 16.68
CA MET A 349 -32.26 85.63 17.75
C MET A 349 -31.61 86.53 18.81
N ILE A 350 -30.39 86.23 19.24
CA ILE A 350 -29.63 87.05 20.21
C ILE A 350 -29.22 88.41 19.60
N GLU A 351 -28.89 88.48 18.31
CA GLU A 351 -28.62 89.76 17.63
C GLU A 351 -29.88 90.65 17.54
N VAL A 352 -31.06 90.06 17.29
CA VAL A 352 -32.33 90.80 17.34
C VAL A 352 -32.66 91.27 18.76
N GLU A 353 -32.43 90.44 19.78
CA GLU A 353 -32.63 90.81 21.19
C GLU A 353 -31.70 91.96 21.61
N MET A 354 -30.44 91.92 21.20
CA MET A 354 -29.48 93.03 21.34
C MET A 354 -29.87 94.29 20.55
N GLY A 355 -30.52 94.14 19.38
CA GLY A 355 -31.07 95.23 18.59
C GLY A 355 -32.24 95.94 19.27
N VAL A 356 -33.17 95.19 19.87
CA VAL A 356 -34.31 95.72 20.62
C VAL A 356 -33.83 96.44 21.89
N LEU A 357 -32.86 95.87 22.61
CA LEU A 357 -32.26 96.48 23.81
C LEU A 357 -31.44 97.76 23.51
N ARG A 358 -31.11 98.04 22.24
CA ARG A 358 -30.35 99.22 21.82
C ARG A 358 -31.22 100.41 21.37
N ASN A 359 -32.47 100.16 20.97
CA ASN A 359 -33.40 101.20 20.48
C ASN A 359 -34.40 101.70 21.54
N GLY A 360 -34.06 101.54 22.83
CA GLY A 360 -34.96 101.72 23.97
C GLY A 360 -34.85 103.03 24.76
N ASP A 361 -34.09 104.04 24.33
CA ASP A 361 -33.90 105.28 25.11
C ASP A 361 -33.75 106.60 24.29
N ALA A 362 -34.42 107.65 24.81
CA ALA A 362 -34.34 109.10 24.58
C ALA A 362 -34.12 109.75 23.17
N SER A 363 -35.15 110.48 22.67
CA SER A 363 -35.01 111.72 21.85
C SER A 363 -36.32 112.54 21.78
N ASP A 364 -36.27 113.89 21.81
CA ASP A 364 -37.45 114.80 21.77
C ASP A 364 -37.13 116.24 21.23
N ASP A 365 -38.14 116.97 20.70
CA ASP A 365 -38.23 118.40 20.24
C ASP A 365 -37.53 118.94 18.91
N ALA A 366 -37.91 120.15 18.38
CA ALA A 366 -37.98 120.49 16.91
C ALA A 366 -37.68 121.96 16.38
N GLY A 367 -37.77 122.24 15.03
CA GLY A 367 -37.85 123.60 14.37
C GLY A 367 -37.53 123.78 12.82
N ALA A 368 -38.12 124.79 12.08
CA ALA A 368 -37.85 125.15 10.62
C ALA A 368 -38.59 126.44 10.04
N ARG A 369 -38.20 127.10 8.89
CA ARG A 369 -39.07 127.79 7.82
C ARG A 369 -38.49 128.77 6.68
N PRO A 370 -39.29 129.16 5.60
CA PRO A 370 -39.00 130.12 4.47
C PRO A 370 -40.07 131.26 4.13
N SER A 371 -40.08 131.93 2.91
CA SER A 371 -40.81 133.21 2.54
C SER A 371 -41.35 133.45 1.06
N THR A 372 -42.03 134.59 0.71
CA THR A 372 -42.69 135.02 -0.61
C THR A 372 -42.71 136.58 -0.85
N GLY A 373 -43.28 137.34 -1.86
CA GLY A 373 -44.09 137.19 -3.15
C GLY A 373 -44.65 138.57 -3.73
N LYS A 374 -45.06 138.73 -5.04
CA LYS A 374 -45.60 140.00 -5.73
C LYS A 374 -46.23 139.76 -7.17
N ASP A 375 -46.82 140.62 -8.07
CA ASP A 375 -47.21 142.08 -8.24
C ASP A 375 -48.27 142.38 -9.42
N SER A 376 -48.81 143.62 -9.67
CA SER A 376 -49.81 144.02 -10.76
C SER A 376 -50.21 145.55 -10.85
N LEU A 377 -51.02 146.24 -11.74
CA LEU A 377 -51.75 146.11 -13.08
C LEU A 377 -52.48 147.48 -13.51
N ALA A 378 -52.75 147.84 -14.82
CA ALA A 378 -53.69 148.98 -15.25
C ALA A 378 -54.18 149.10 -16.76
N TYR A 379 -53.72 150.09 -17.59
CA TYR A 379 -54.25 150.46 -18.97
C TYR A 379 -54.44 149.25 -19.92
N ILE A 380 -53.53 148.28 -19.77
CA ILE A 380 -53.53 146.92 -20.33
C ILE A 380 -54.87 146.16 -20.17
N GLN A 381 -55.74 146.52 -19.23
CA GLN A 381 -56.92 145.73 -18.85
C GLN A 381 -58.01 145.65 -19.93
N LEU A 382 -58.28 146.72 -20.67
CA LEU A 382 -59.36 146.74 -21.68
C LEU A 382 -58.97 145.99 -22.96
N GLU A 383 -57.72 146.17 -23.41
CA GLU A 383 -57.15 145.45 -24.55
C GLU A 383 -57.06 143.95 -24.25
N LYS A 384 -56.47 143.57 -23.11
CA LYS A 384 -56.43 142.17 -22.65
C LYS A 384 -57.81 141.57 -22.38
N HIS A 385 -58.89 142.34 -22.21
CA HIS A 385 -60.21 141.74 -21.99
C HIS A 385 -60.80 141.17 -23.29
N ASN A 386 -60.56 141.83 -24.42
CA ASN A 386 -60.98 141.36 -25.74
C ASN A 386 -60.03 140.30 -26.29
N GLU A 387 -58.72 140.40 -26.02
CA GLU A 387 -57.77 139.33 -26.35
C GLU A 387 -58.07 138.05 -25.57
N ARG A 388 -58.27 138.13 -24.24
CA ARG A 388 -58.59 136.94 -23.41
C ARG A 388 -59.83 136.21 -23.87
N LEU A 389 -60.86 136.89 -24.36
CA LEU A 389 -62.06 136.22 -24.87
C LEU A 389 -61.80 135.45 -26.17
N LYS A 390 -60.93 135.97 -27.06
CA LYS A 390 -60.47 135.21 -28.24
C LYS A 390 -59.53 134.08 -27.87
N GLU A 391 -58.53 134.33 -27.02
CA GLU A 391 -57.62 133.28 -26.54
C GLU A 391 -58.35 132.15 -25.82
N ALA A 392 -59.31 132.47 -24.96
CA ALA A 392 -60.07 131.47 -24.22
C ALA A 392 -60.87 130.58 -25.16
N LEU A 393 -61.55 131.14 -26.17
CA LEU A 393 -62.29 130.34 -27.17
C LEU A 393 -61.38 129.47 -28.03
N ILE A 394 -60.19 129.97 -28.41
CA ILE A 394 -59.19 129.18 -29.15
C ILE A 394 -58.65 128.05 -28.26
N LYS A 395 -58.21 128.35 -27.03
CA LYS A 395 -57.69 127.34 -26.08
C LYS A 395 -58.74 126.28 -25.72
N LEU A 396 -60.01 126.65 -25.60
CA LEU A 396 -61.08 125.69 -25.28
C LEU A 396 -61.42 124.79 -26.48
N ARG A 397 -61.33 125.29 -27.72
CA ARG A 397 -61.35 124.44 -28.93
C ARG A 397 -60.15 123.50 -28.94
N ASP A 398 -58.95 124.04 -28.76
CA ASP A 398 -57.70 123.30 -28.96
C ASP A 398 -57.53 122.21 -27.90
N MET A 399 -57.80 122.50 -26.62
CA MET A 399 -57.86 121.49 -25.56
C MET A 399 -58.95 120.44 -25.82
N SER A 400 -60.09 120.80 -26.44
CA SER A 400 -61.14 119.83 -26.80
C SER A 400 -60.71 118.93 -27.96
N GLN A 401 -59.92 119.42 -28.92
CA GLN A 401 -59.40 118.59 -30.02
C GLN A 401 -58.22 117.73 -29.56
N GLU A 402 -57.35 118.26 -28.70
CA GLU A 402 -56.23 117.56 -28.08
C GLU A 402 -56.72 116.40 -27.20
N THR A 403 -57.70 116.65 -26.31
CA THR A 403 -58.29 115.59 -25.47
C THR A 403 -59.08 114.55 -26.28
N GLU A 404 -59.76 114.92 -27.36
CA GLU A 404 -60.39 113.94 -28.26
C GLU A 404 -59.32 113.11 -29.01
N GLN A 405 -58.24 113.74 -29.47
CA GLN A 405 -57.16 113.07 -30.19
C GLN A 405 -56.38 112.09 -29.29
N ASP A 406 -56.11 112.45 -28.04
CA ASP A 406 -55.44 111.57 -27.08
C ASP A 406 -56.35 110.43 -26.59
N GLN A 407 -57.65 110.67 -26.43
CA GLN A 407 -58.60 109.58 -26.18
C GLN A 407 -58.65 108.61 -27.36
N ARG A 408 -58.68 109.10 -28.61
CA ARG A 408 -58.62 108.26 -29.82
C ARG A 408 -57.31 107.47 -29.92
N ARG A 409 -56.16 108.07 -29.61
CA ARG A 409 -54.86 107.37 -29.53
C ARG A 409 -54.91 106.25 -28.51
N ARG A 410 -55.36 106.53 -27.29
CA ARG A 410 -55.39 105.56 -26.18
C ARG A 410 -56.36 104.41 -26.43
N ILE A 411 -57.49 104.67 -27.11
CA ILE A 411 -58.39 103.62 -27.60
C ILE A 411 -57.66 102.74 -28.62
N SER A 412 -57.03 103.32 -29.64
CA SER A 412 -56.27 102.57 -30.66
C SER A 412 -55.07 101.79 -30.09
N GLU A 413 -54.50 102.24 -28.98
CA GLU A 413 -53.43 101.57 -28.25
C GLU A 413 -53.98 100.35 -27.48
N MET A 414 -55.05 100.52 -26.70
CA MET A 414 -55.73 99.42 -26.01
C MET A 414 -56.33 98.39 -26.99
N GLU A 415 -56.87 98.81 -28.14
CA GLU A 415 -57.34 97.92 -29.20
C GLU A 415 -56.20 97.06 -29.76
N LYS A 416 -54.99 97.63 -29.90
CA LYS A 416 -53.80 96.90 -30.34
C LYS A 416 -53.29 95.93 -29.26
N ASP A 417 -53.30 96.34 -27.99
CA ASP A 417 -52.89 95.49 -26.87
C ASP A 417 -53.84 94.30 -26.67
N ILE A 418 -55.16 94.50 -26.88
CA ILE A 418 -56.15 93.41 -26.89
C ILE A 418 -55.84 92.39 -27.99
N ILE A 419 -55.51 92.83 -29.21
CA ILE A 419 -55.11 91.93 -30.31
C ILE A 419 -53.82 91.17 -29.94
N GLY A 420 -52.84 91.84 -29.32
CA GLY A 420 -51.61 91.19 -28.84
C GLY A 420 -51.86 90.16 -27.73
N ILE A 421 -52.85 90.40 -26.86
CA ILE A 421 -53.26 89.45 -25.82
C ILE A 421 -53.97 88.23 -26.44
N ASP A 422 -54.85 88.40 -27.43
CA ASP A 422 -55.46 87.29 -28.17
C ASP A 422 -54.41 86.43 -28.89
N GLU A 423 -53.40 87.06 -29.52
CA GLU A 423 -52.28 86.34 -30.15
C GLU A 423 -51.43 85.57 -29.12
N LEU A 424 -51.14 86.17 -27.95
CA LEU A 424 -50.43 85.52 -26.85
C LEU A 424 -51.24 84.37 -26.23
N GLN A 425 -52.55 84.53 -26.06
CA GLN A 425 -53.43 83.47 -25.55
C GLN A 425 -53.48 82.29 -26.53
N SER A 426 -53.60 82.56 -27.84
CA SER A 426 -53.52 81.54 -28.89
C SER A 426 -52.18 80.77 -28.89
N GLN A 427 -51.06 81.47 -28.67
CA GLN A 427 -49.74 80.84 -28.51
C GLN A 427 -49.63 80.02 -27.21
N TYR A 428 -50.22 80.49 -26.11
CA TYR A 428 -50.26 79.78 -24.83
C TYR A 428 -51.10 78.50 -24.93
N GLU A 429 -52.31 78.57 -25.47
CA GLU A 429 -53.20 77.42 -25.71
C GLU A 429 -52.53 76.40 -26.65
N SER A 430 -51.89 76.86 -27.74
CA SER A 430 -51.10 76.01 -28.64
C SER A 430 -49.94 75.32 -27.93
N SER A 431 -49.33 75.97 -26.95
CA SER A 431 -48.20 75.42 -26.18
C SER A 431 -48.66 74.46 -25.09
N LEU A 432 -49.80 74.72 -24.46
CA LEU A 432 -50.42 73.85 -23.47
C LEU A 432 -50.93 72.54 -24.12
N ILE A 433 -51.49 72.61 -25.33
CA ILE A 433 -51.83 71.42 -26.13
C ILE A 433 -50.57 70.61 -26.48
N LYS A 434 -49.46 71.26 -26.85
CA LYS A 434 -48.19 70.56 -27.11
C LYS A 434 -47.61 69.92 -25.85
N LEU A 435 -47.71 70.59 -24.70
CA LEU A 435 -47.28 70.06 -23.41
C LEU A 435 -48.11 68.82 -23.05
N SER A 436 -49.44 68.89 -23.09
CA SER A 436 -50.34 67.76 -22.82
C SER A 436 -50.13 66.56 -23.77
N ASN A 437 -49.83 66.82 -25.04
CA ASN A 437 -49.45 65.78 -26.00
C ASN A 437 -48.07 65.16 -25.69
N ALA A 438 -47.14 65.92 -25.11
CA ALA A 438 -45.83 65.42 -24.69
C ALA A 438 -45.93 64.64 -23.36
N GLU A 439 -46.75 65.12 -22.42
CA GLU A 439 -47.06 64.44 -21.15
C GLU A 439 -47.70 63.07 -21.39
N THR A 440 -48.71 62.99 -22.28
CA THR A 440 -49.33 61.71 -22.66
C THR A 440 -48.35 60.78 -23.40
N GLN A 441 -47.45 61.30 -24.24
CA GLN A 441 -46.38 60.49 -24.85
C GLN A 441 -45.36 59.98 -23.83
N ILE A 442 -45.04 60.77 -22.79
CA ILE A 442 -44.19 60.33 -21.67
C ILE A 442 -44.91 59.26 -20.83
N GLU A 443 -46.23 59.36 -20.67
CA GLU A 443 -47.03 58.37 -19.95
C GLU A 443 -47.15 57.04 -20.73
N ASP A 444 -47.41 57.10 -22.04
CA ASP A 444 -47.36 55.93 -22.95
C ASP A 444 -45.97 55.26 -22.97
N LEU A 445 -44.89 56.05 -22.93
CA LEU A 445 -43.51 55.53 -22.91
C LEU A 445 -43.11 54.94 -21.55
N LYS A 446 -43.63 55.48 -20.44
CA LYS A 446 -43.48 54.85 -19.11
C LYS A 446 -44.20 53.51 -19.06
N LEU A 447 -45.42 53.44 -19.58
CA LEU A 447 -46.20 52.19 -19.58
C LEU A 447 -45.53 51.11 -20.45
N GLN A 448 -44.91 51.49 -21.57
CA GLN A 448 -44.05 50.60 -22.37
C GLN A 448 -42.75 50.20 -21.66
N LEU A 449 -42.19 51.05 -20.80
CA LEU A 449 -41.02 50.72 -19.97
C LEU A 449 -41.40 49.76 -18.84
N ASP A 450 -42.55 49.96 -18.19
CA ASP A 450 -43.07 49.05 -17.16
C ASP A 450 -43.40 47.66 -17.73
N ASP A 451 -44.02 47.60 -18.93
CA ASP A 451 -44.21 46.34 -19.68
C ASP A 451 -42.88 45.67 -20.04
N ALA A 452 -41.84 46.44 -20.40
CA ALA A 452 -40.52 45.91 -20.70
C ALA A 452 -39.78 45.40 -19.45
N LEU A 453 -39.88 46.11 -18.33
CA LEU A 453 -39.33 45.69 -17.03
C LEU A 453 -40.03 44.43 -16.50
N GLY A 454 -41.35 44.31 -16.66
CA GLY A 454 -42.09 43.09 -16.34
C GLY A 454 -41.71 41.90 -17.24
N ALA A 455 -41.37 42.16 -18.51
CA ALA A 455 -40.84 41.15 -19.41
C ALA A 455 -39.39 40.74 -19.06
N GLU A 456 -38.58 41.68 -18.57
CA GLU A 456 -37.23 41.42 -18.05
C GLU A 456 -37.29 40.61 -16.74
N GLU A 457 -38.16 40.96 -15.79
CA GLU A 457 -38.36 40.20 -14.56
C GLU A 457 -38.82 38.76 -14.86
N MET A 458 -39.77 38.58 -15.78
CA MET A 458 -40.15 37.24 -16.25
C MET A 458 -38.98 36.50 -16.91
N LEU A 459 -38.09 37.18 -17.63
CA LEU A 459 -36.90 36.57 -18.22
C LEU A 459 -35.88 36.16 -17.14
N VAL A 460 -35.67 36.96 -16.09
CA VAL A 460 -34.84 36.62 -14.94
C VAL A 460 -35.41 35.39 -14.22
N GLN A 461 -36.70 35.40 -13.88
CA GLN A 461 -37.38 34.24 -13.28
C GLN A 461 -37.32 33.00 -14.18
N LEU A 462 -37.40 33.14 -15.51
CA LEU A 462 -37.30 32.02 -16.44
C LEU A 462 -35.85 31.51 -16.59
N THR A 463 -34.85 32.38 -16.54
CA THR A 463 -33.43 31.99 -16.64
C THR A 463 -32.94 31.36 -15.35
N GLU A 464 -33.28 31.91 -14.18
CA GLU A 464 -33.07 31.29 -12.87
C GLU A 464 -33.74 29.91 -12.80
N ARG A 465 -34.99 29.80 -13.26
CA ARG A 465 -35.69 28.50 -13.33
C ARG A 465 -35.04 27.51 -14.29
N ASN A 466 -34.52 27.97 -15.44
CA ASN A 466 -33.78 27.11 -16.36
C ASN A 466 -32.41 26.71 -15.81
N LEU A 467 -31.76 27.57 -15.02
CA LEU A 467 -30.50 27.27 -14.33
C LEU A 467 -30.74 26.20 -13.25
N MET A 468 -31.69 26.40 -12.33
CA MET A 468 -32.10 25.40 -11.34
C MET A 468 -32.51 24.07 -11.98
N LEU A 469 -33.20 24.09 -13.13
CA LEU A 469 -33.56 22.87 -13.85
C LEU A 469 -32.34 22.23 -14.54
N GLY A 470 -31.38 23.02 -15.02
CA GLY A 470 -30.11 22.55 -15.57
C GLY A 470 -29.22 21.89 -14.53
N GLU A 471 -29.00 22.57 -13.40
CA GLU A 471 -28.30 22.06 -12.21
C GLU A 471 -28.93 20.76 -11.71
N LYS A 472 -30.27 20.72 -11.60
CA LYS A 472 -31.00 19.52 -11.20
C LYS A 472 -30.93 18.40 -12.24
N ILE A 473 -30.87 18.72 -13.53
CA ILE A 473 -30.61 17.72 -14.58
C ILE A 473 -29.19 17.15 -14.42
N GLU A 474 -28.20 17.98 -14.09
CA GLU A 474 -26.82 17.53 -13.90
C GLU A 474 -26.61 16.75 -12.59
N GLU A 475 -27.25 17.16 -11.49
CA GLU A 475 -27.40 16.36 -10.26
C GLU A 475 -28.00 14.98 -10.59
N MET A 476 -29.10 14.95 -11.35
CA MET A 476 -29.71 13.70 -11.78
C MET A 476 -28.78 12.88 -12.69
N ARG A 477 -27.99 13.48 -13.59
CA ARG A 477 -26.97 12.76 -14.38
C ARG A 477 -25.94 12.10 -13.49
N ILE A 478 -25.35 12.84 -12.55
CA ILE A 478 -24.34 12.31 -11.63
C ILE A 478 -24.91 11.14 -10.83
N THR A 479 -26.15 11.26 -10.31
CA THR A 479 -26.79 10.12 -9.62
C THR A 479 -27.12 8.96 -10.55
N ILE A 480 -27.34 9.19 -11.85
CA ILE A 480 -27.53 8.11 -12.84
C ILE A 480 -26.19 7.43 -13.14
N GLU A 481 -25.10 8.18 -13.34
CA GLU A 481 -23.77 7.61 -13.55
C GLU A 481 -23.28 6.81 -12.33
N ASP A 482 -23.50 7.31 -11.11
CA ASP A 482 -23.26 6.57 -9.86
C ASP A 482 -24.09 5.29 -9.77
N LEU A 483 -25.39 5.33 -10.14
CA LEU A 483 -26.28 4.17 -10.14
C LEU A 483 -25.95 3.16 -11.25
N GLU A 484 -25.47 3.62 -12.41
CA GLU A 484 -25.01 2.78 -13.51
C GLU A 484 -23.67 2.09 -13.16
N ALA A 485 -22.74 2.79 -12.51
CA ALA A 485 -21.51 2.20 -11.99
C ALA A 485 -21.77 1.20 -10.84
N LEU A 486 -22.71 1.51 -9.94
CA LEU A 486 -23.17 0.56 -8.90
C LEU A 486 -23.88 -0.66 -9.51
N LYS A 487 -24.60 -0.47 -10.62
CA LYS A 487 -25.21 -1.57 -11.37
C LYS A 487 -24.15 -2.42 -12.07
N GLU A 488 -23.16 -1.82 -12.74
CA GLU A 488 -22.07 -2.56 -13.40
C GLU A 488 -21.31 -3.42 -12.37
N LEU A 489 -20.97 -2.87 -11.21
CA LEU A 489 -20.38 -3.62 -10.09
C LEU A 489 -21.31 -4.72 -9.56
N SER A 490 -22.63 -4.50 -9.54
CA SER A 490 -23.61 -5.52 -9.12
C SER A 490 -23.75 -6.65 -10.16
N ASP A 491 -23.72 -6.32 -11.45
CA ASP A 491 -23.78 -7.29 -12.55
C ASP A 491 -22.48 -8.13 -12.57
N GLU A 492 -21.30 -7.51 -12.40
CA GLU A 492 -20.02 -8.22 -12.23
C GLU A 492 -20.05 -9.18 -11.03
N LEU A 493 -20.59 -8.74 -9.89
CA LEU A 493 -20.71 -9.57 -8.70
C LEU A 493 -21.71 -10.72 -8.90
N GLU A 494 -22.81 -10.50 -9.64
CA GLU A 494 -23.75 -11.56 -10.00
C GLU A 494 -23.13 -12.57 -10.98
N GLU A 495 -22.36 -12.14 -11.99
CA GLU A 495 -21.65 -13.05 -12.90
C GLU A 495 -20.61 -13.90 -12.13
N ASN A 496 -19.82 -13.28 -11.23
CA ASN A 496 -18.90 -14.00 -10.34
C ASN A 496 -19.63 -15.00 -9.42
N HIS A 497 -20.83 -14.65 -8.93
CA HIS A 497 -21.65 -15.56 -8.12
C HIS A 497 -22.20 -16.73 -8.95
N VAL A 498 -22.66 -16.48 -10.17
CA VAL A 498 -23.17 -17.52 -11.08
C VAL A 498 -22.04 -18.46 -11.56
N GLU A 499 -20.85 -17.93 -11.86
CA GLU A 499 -19.70 -18.78 -12.21
C GLU A 499 -19.23 -19.63 -11.01
N THR A 500 -19.16 -19.06 -9.81
CA THR A 500 -18.80 -19.83 -8.61
C THR A 500 -19.87 -20.85 -8.20
N GLU A 501 -21.16 -20.54 -8.35
CA GLU A 501 -22.24 -21.52 -8.20
C GLU A 501 -22.13 -22.66 -9.23
N LYS A 502 -21.83 -22.33 -10.49
CA LYS A 502 -21.63 -23.31 -11.57
C LYS A 502 -20.42 -24.21 -11.30
N GLN A 503 -19.29 -23.66 -10.86
CA GLN A 503 -18.11 -24.44 -10.47
C GLN A 503 -18.43 -25.38 -9.29
N LEU A 504 -19.19 -24.91 -8.28
CA LEU A 504 -19.61 -25.75 -7.16
C LEU A 504 -20.57 -26.88 -7.59
N HIS A 505 -21.45 -26.64 -8.56
CA HIS A 505 -22.29 -27.68 -9.15
C HIS A 505 -21.49 -28.71 -9.96
N GLU A 506 -20.49 -28.28 -10.73
CA GLU A 506 -19.59 -29.19 -11.45
C GLU A 506 -18.74 -30.02 -10.47
N ASP A 507 -18.16 -29.39 -9.44
CA ASP A 507 -17.45 -30.06 -8.36
C ASP A 507 -18.34 -31.10 -7.65
N LEU A 508 -19.58 -30.75 -7.29
CA LEU A 508 -20.57 -31.68 -6.74
C LEU A 508 -20.84 -32.86 -7.69
N GLY A 509 -20.98 -32.62 -9.00
CA GLY A 509 -21.11 -33.68 -10.01
C GLY A 509 -19.89 -34.63 -10.06
N THR A 510 -18.67 -34.11 -9.92
CA THR A 510 -17.47 -34.97 -9.79
C THR A 510 -17.44 -35.74 -8.46
N LYS A 511 -18.01 -35.17 -7.39
CA LYS A 511 -18.08 -35.83 -6.08
C LYS A 511 -19.16 -36.91 -6.04
N GLU A 512 -20.32 -36.70 -6.63
CA GLU A 512 -21.36 -37.72 -6.78
C GLU A 512 -20.88 -38.91 -7.62
N THR A 513 -20.16 -38.66 -8.72
CA THR A 513 -19.60 -39.74 -9.55
C THR A 513 -18.49 -40.49 -8.81
N GLN A 514 -17.60 -39.81 -8.08
CA GLN A 514 -16.62 -40.45 -7.19
C GLN A 514 -17.30 -41.28 -6.09
N LEU A 515 -18.35 -40.77 -5.44
CA LEU A 515 -19.11 -41.50 -4.43
C LEU A 515 -19.81 -42.73 -5.00
N ARG A 516 -20.38 -42.64 -6.21
CA ARG A 516 -21.02 -43.76 -6.91
C ARG A 516 -20.02 -44.85 -7.31
N GLU A 517 -18.84 -44.45 -7.79
CA GLU A 517 -17.72 -45.37 -8.01
C GLU A 517 -17.23 -46.03 -6.72
N HIS A 518 -17.18 -45.30 -5.60
CA HIS A 518 -16.75 -45.84 -4.32
C HIS A 518 -17.79 -46.77 -3.71
N ALA A 519 -19.08 -46.49 -3.84
CA ALA A 519 -20.16 -47.41 -3.47
C ALA A 519 -20.05 -48.72 -4.27
N GLN A 520 -19.94 -48.65 -5.61
CA GLN A 520 -19.77 -49.85 -6.44
C GLN A 520 -18.51 -50.67 -6.08
N LYS A 521 -17.43 -50.02 -5.65
CA LYS A 521 -16.21 -50.70 -5.18
C LYS A 521 -16.39 -51.32 -3.78
N ILE A 522 -17.28 -50.78 -2.95
CA ILE A 522 -17.69 -51.40 -1.68
C ILE A 522 -18.57 -52.61 -1.97
N ASP A 523 -19.60 -52.49 -2.79
CA ASP A 523 -20.52 -53.58 -3.17
C ASP A 523 -19.74 -54.83 -3.65
N VAL A 524 -18.78 -54.65 -4.55
CA VAL A 524 -17.91 -55.73 -5.09
C VAL A 524 -16.95 -56.30 -4.03
N LEU A 525 -16.51 -55.50 -3.05
CA LEU A 525 -15.70 -56.00 -1.94
C LEU A 525 -16.54 -56.73 -0.89
N GLU A 526 -17.80 -56.34 -0.69
CA GLU A 526 -18.75 -57.05 0.18
C GLU A 526 -19.15 -58.40 -0.43
N GLU A 527 -19.41 -58.46 -1.75
CA GLU A 527 -19.60 -59.71 -2.50
C GLU A 527 -18.39 -60.64 -2.35
N ALA A 528 -17.16 -60.13 -2.58
CA ALA A 528 -15.93 -60.90 -2.41
C ALA A 528 -15.68 -61.34 -0.95
N CYS A 529 -16.07 -60.54 0.05
CA CYS A 529 -16.03 -60.95 1.45
C CYS A 529 -17.04 -62.06 1.74
N GLN A 530 -18.25 -61.99 1.19
CA GLN A 530 -19.28 -63.00 1.37
C GLN A 530 -18.85 -64.35 0.76
N ASP A 531 -18.19 -64.35 -0.39
CA ASP A 531 -17.60 -65.54 -1.00
C ASP A 531 -16.46 -66.14 -0.16
N LEU A 532 -15.62 -65.30 0.46
CA LEU A 532 -14.59 -65.75 1.38
C LEU A 532 -15.19 -66.31 2.68
N GLU A 533 -16.27 -65.75 3.21
CA GLU A 533 -17.00 -66.29 4.38
C GLU A 533 -17.70 -67.62 4.05
N ASN A 534 -18.28 -67.75 2.85
CA ASN A 534 -18.83 -69.01 2.34
C ASN A 534 -17.72 -70.08 2.26
N THR A 535 -16.56 -69.71 1.70
CA THR A 535 -15.38 -70.57 1.59
C THR A 535 -14.82 -70.98 2.96
N ILE A 536 -14.72 -70.04 3.91
CA ILE A 536 -14.32 -70.31 5.30
C ILE A 536 -15.31 -71.24 5.99
N SER A 537 -16.60 -71.13 5.68
CA SER A 537 -17.64 -72.01 6.25
C SER A 537 -17.53 -73.44 5.70
N GLN A 538 -17.26 -73.62 4.41
CA GLN A 538 -16.92 -74.92 3.82
C GLN A 538 -15.64 -75.52 4.44
N PHE A 539 -14.59 -74.71 4.65
CA PHE A 539 -13.39 -75.17 5.35
C PHE A 539 -13.66 -75.55 6.81
N ARG A 540 -14.58 -74.88 7.52
CA ARG A 540 -14.98 -75.27 8.88
C ARG A 540 -15.73 -76.60 8.90
N GLU A 541 -16.63 -76.84 7.94
CA GLU A 541 -17.35 -78.12 7.81
C GLU A 541 -16.38 -79.26 7.48
N LEU A 542 -15.44 -79.05 6.53
CA LEU A 542 -14.38 -80.00 6.22
C LEU A 542 -13.46 -80.26 7.43
N VAL A 543 -13.09 -79.23 8.20
CA VAL A 543 -12.30 -79.39 9.42
C VAL A 543 -13.08 -80.15 10.50
N LEU A 544 -14.40 -80.00 10.61
CA LEU A 544 -15.23 -80.80 11.51
C LEU A 544 -15.33 -82.27 11.07
N GLN A 545 -15.40 -82.54 9.77
CA GLN A 545 -15.32 -83.91 9.24
C GLN A 545 -13.95 -84.54 9.56
N LEU A 546 -12.86 -83.85 9.23
CA LEU A 546 -11.49 -84.30 9.53
C LEU A 546 -11.21 -84.40 11.04
N GLN A 547 -11.87 -83.61 11.88
CA GLN A 547 -11.79 -83.73 13.34
C GLN A 547 -12.51 -84.98 13.84
N ASN A 548 -13.70 -85.32 13.33
CA ASN A 548 -14.36 -86.58 13.65
C ASN A 548 -13.53 -87.80 13.19
N GLU A 549 -12.88 -87.73 12.02
CA GLU A 549 -11.95 -88.77 11.57
C GLU A 549 -10.69 -88.85 12.46
N LEU A 550 -10.10 -87.70 12.82
CA LEU A 550 -8.98 -87.64 13.75
C LEU A 550 -9.32 -88.12 15.15
N ASP A 551 -10.53 -87.86 15.67
CA ASP A 551 -10.93 -88.32 17.00
C ASP A 551 -11.23 -89.83 17.01
N ASN A 552 -11.80 -90.38 15.94
CA ASN A 552 -11.84 -91.83 15.73
C ASN A 552 -10.41 -92.43 15.74
N LEU A 553 -9.47 -91.87 14.97
CA LEU A 553 -8.06 -92.30 14.95
C LEU A 553 -7.34 -92.08 16.30
N ARG A 554 -7.69 -91.03 17.05
CA ARG A 554 -7.17 -90.77 18.39
C ARG A 554 -7.60 -91.83 19.38
N THR A 555 -8.86 -92.27 19.40
CA THR A 555 -9.26 -93.37 20.31
C THR A 555 -8.42 -94.64 20.12
N GLN A 556 -7.89 -94.85 18.91
CA GLN A 556 -7.01 -95.97 18.56
C GLN A 556 -5.52 -95.71 18.88
N THR A 557 -5.10 -94.46 19.10
CA THR A 557 -3.70 -94.03 19.30
C THR A 557 -3.41 -93.49 20.71
N GLN A 558 -4.45 -93.09 21.45
CA GLN A 558 -4.36 -92.34 22.71
C GLN A 558 -3.88 -93.16 23.92
N THR A 559 -3.71 -94.48 23.76
CA THR A 559 -2.98 -95.33 24.71
C THR A 559 -1.45 -95.16 24.65
N ALA A 560 -0.90 -94.48 23.65
CA ALA A 560 0.54 -94.49 23.36
C ALA A 560 1.25 -93.11 23.26
N GLN A 561 0.52 -91.97 23.23
CA GLN A 561 1.11 -90.65 22.89
C GLN A 561 0.76 -89.47 23.81
N ASN A 562 0.18 -89.71 25.00
CA ASN A 562 -0.30 -88.62 25.88
C ASN A 562 0.79 -87.68 26.43
N GLU A 563 2.08 -88.02 26.38
CA GLU A 563 3.15 -87.26 27.06
C GLU A 563 3.83 -86.19 26.18
N SER A 564 3.71 -86.25 24.85
CA SER A 564 4.51 -85.40 23.93
C SER A 564 3.87 -84.03 23.62
N ALA A 565 2.54 -83.98 23.46
CA ALA A 565 1.86 -82.82 22.89
C ALA A 565 1.90 -81.54 23.76
N SER A 566 2.05 -81.67 25.08
CA SER A 566 1.98 -80.53 26.00
C SER A 566 3.17 -79.57 25.87
N ALA A 567 4.37 -80.08 25.57
CA ALA A 567 5.58 -79.27 25.46
C ALA A 567 5.57 -78.36 24.22
N ALA A 568 5.01 -78.84 23.09
CA ALA A 568 4.93 -78.10 21.84
C ALA A 568 4.03 -76.86 21.96
N SER A 569 2.89 -76.98 22.65
CA SER A 569 1.93 -75.88 22.84
C SER A 569 2.53 -74.74 23.68
N GLN A 570 3.21 -75.05 24.78
CA GLN A 570 3.87 -74.04 25.62
C GLN A 570 5.02 -73.35 24.88
N THR A 571 5.80 -74.11 24.10
CA THR A 571 6.87 -73.56 23.26
C THR A 571 6.34 -72.58 22.21
N ALA A 572 5.25 -72.94 21.51
CA ALA A 572 4.60 -72.06 20.55
C ALA A 572 4.02 -70.79 21.20
N ALA A 573 3.40 -70.90 22.38
CA ALA A 573 2.92 -69.75 23.14
C ALA A 573 4.07 -68.80 23.53
N MET A 574 5.16 -69.34 24.07
CA MET A 574 6.34 -68.56 24.47
C MET A 574 7.03 -67.89 23.27
N MET A 575 7.15 -68.59 22.13
CA MET A 575 7.66 -68.02 20.87
C MET A 575 6.76 -66.88 20.38
N SER A 576 5.43 -67.03 20.43
CA SER A 576 4.49 -65.97 20.04
C SER A 576 4.56 -64.74 20.94
N LEU A 577 4.87 -64.92 22.23
CA LEU A 577 5.11 -63.83 23.18
C LEU A 577 6.44 -63.13 22.89
N ASN A 578 7.50 -63.88 22.58
CA ASN A 578 8.81 -63.32 22.23
C ASN A 578 8.72 -62.48 20.93
N LEU A 579 8.05 -62.99 19.89
CA LEU A 579 7.78 -62.24 18.65
C LEU A 579 6.95 -60.96 18.90
N LYS A 580 6.01 -60.98 19.86
CA LYS A 580 5.26 -59.78 20.28
C LYS A 580 6.14 -58.79 21.06
N LEU A 581 7.05 -59.28 21.90
CA LEU A 581 8.01 -58.43 22.62
C LEU A 581 9.01 -57.78 21.65
N GLN A 582 9.63 -58.54 20.76
CA GLN A 582 10.53 -58.03 19.72
C GLN A 582 9.84 -57.01 18.82
N SER A 583 8.67 -57.34 18.26
CA SER A 583 7.92 -56.40 17.41
C SER A 583 7.34 -55.20 18.17
N SER A 584 7.21 -55.26 19.50
CA SER A 584 6.90 -54.09 20.34
C SER A 584 8.15 -53.25 20.65
N ALA A 585 9.32 -53.88 20.83
CA ALA A 585 10.59 -53.19 21.07
C ALA A 585 11.01 -52.38 19.83
N SER A 586 11.04 -53.03 18.66
CA SER A 586 11.31 -52.39 17.36
C SER A 586 10.35 -51.21 17.07
N LYS A 587 9.04 -51.39 17.32
CA LYS A 587 8.06 -50.29 17.20
C LYS A 587 8.29 -49.15 18.19
N ASN A 588 8.84 -49.41 19.37
CA ASN A 588 9.17 -48.36 20.34
C ASN A 588 10.48 -47.64 19.96
N GLN A 589 11.47 -48.35 19.44
CA GLN A 589 12.70 -47.78 18.88
C GLN A 589 12.40 -46.86 17.68
N ALA A 590 11.60 -47.32 16.72
CA ALA A 590 11.17 -46.51 15.57
C ALA A 590 10.40 -45.23 15.98
N LYS A 591 9.58 -45.30 17.04
CA LYS A 591 8.93 -44.12 17.65
C LYS A 591 9.93 -43.21 18.37
N ASN A 592 10.92 -43.75 19.07
CA ASN A 592 11.93 -42.96 19.76
C ASN A 592 12.77 -42.14 18.77
N ILE A 593 13.19 -42.77 17.66
CA ILE A 593 13.86 -42.08 16.54
C ILE A 593 12.98 -40.95 15.99
N GLU A 594 11.68 -41.20 15.78
CA GLU A 594 10.75 -40.19 15.27
C GLU A 594 10.53 -39.02 16.25
N LEU A 595 10.51 -39.28 17.57
CA LEU A 595 10.44 -38.24 18.59
C LEU A 595 11.72 -37.40 18.62
N GLU A 596 12.90 -38.01 18.48
CA GLU A 596 14.17 -37.29 18.42
C GLU A 596 14.32 -36.45 17.14
N ILE A 597 13.82 -36.92 15.98
CA ILE A 597 13.74 -36.11 14.75
C ILE A 597 12.83 -34.89 14.96
N LYS A 598 11.62 -35.07 15.52
CA LYS A 598 10.70 -33.95 15.81
C LYS A 598 11.27 -32.97 16.84
N LYS A 599 12.10 -33.47 17.77
CA LYS A 599 12.83 -32.66 18.77
C LYS A 599 14.01 -31.90 18.16
N LEU A 600 14.60 -32.37 17.05
CA LEU A 600 15.53 -31.60 16.22
C LEU A 600 14.80 -30.50 15.44
N GLU A 601 13.74 -30.84 14.70
CA GLU A 601 12.91 -29.89 13.94
C GLU A 601 12.39 -28.75 14.86
N ALA A 602 11.91 -29.10 16.05
CA ALA A 602 11.45 -28.16 17.08
C ALA A 602 12.59 -27.43 17.83
N ARG A 603 13.86 -27.71 17.55
CA ARG A 603 15.03 -26.94 18.01
C ARG A 603 15.49 -25.98 16.91
N GLU A 604 15.68 -26.50 15.71
CA GLU A 604 16.03 -25.75 14.51
C GLU A 604 15.06 -24.60 14.23
N THR A 605 13.74 -24.87 14.20
CA THR A 605 12.73 -23.83 13.97
C THR A 605 12.74 -22.72 15.04
N ARG A 606 13.17 -23.03 16.27
CA ARG A 606 13.34 -22.02 17.34
C ARG A 606 14.60 -21.17 17.12
N GLU A 607 15.70 -21.80 16.72
CA GLU A 607 16.95 -21.08 16.44
C GLU A 607 16.80 -20.20 15.19
N LEU A 608 16.23 -20.74 14.11
CA LEU A 608 15.88 -20.01 12.89
C LEU A 608 14.94 -18.83 13.19
N LEU A 609 13.90 -19.02 14.02
CA LEU A 609 13.04 -17.91 14.45
C LEU A 609 13.84 -16.85 15.22
N GLY A 610 14.74 -17.24 16.12
CA GLY A 610 15.61 -16.31 16.85
C GLY A 610 16.59 -15.55 15.94
N ILE A 611 17.05 -16.17 14.85
CA ILE A 611 17.89 -15.54 13.82
C ILE A 611 17.06 -14.57 12.97
N VAL A 612 15.87 -14.97 12.49
CA VAL A 612 15.08 -14.23 11.50
C VAL A 612 14.19 -13.14 12.11
N GLN A 613 13.71 -13.30 13.35
CA GLN A 613 12.84 -12.33 14.03
C GLN A 613 13.32 -10.86 13.97
N PRO A 614 14.63 -10.54 14.01
CA PRO A 614 15.11 -9.16 13.95
C PRO A 614 15.41 -8.64 12.52
N TYR A 615 15.29 -9.46 11.47
CA TYR A 615 15.51 -9.09 10.06
C TYR A 615 14.25 -8.50 9.41
N LEU A 616 14.44 -7.87 8.24
CA LEU A 616 13.39 -7.68 7.25
C LEU A 616 13.38 -8.87 6.28
N PRO A 617 12.21 -9.49 5.96
CA PRO A 617 12.15 -10.75 5.23
C PRO A 617 12.87 -10.76 3.88
N GLN A 618 12.77 -9.67 3.10
CA GLN A 618 13.33 -9.62 1.75
C GLN A 618 14.87 -9.63 1.75
N LEU A 619 15.50 -8.75 2.55
CA LEU A 619 16.97 -8.70 2.69
C LEU A 619 17.53 -10.04 3.21
N TYR A 620 16.82 -10.67 4.15
CA TYR A 620 17.21 -11.99 4.65
C TYR A 620 17.20 -13.06 3.54
N VAL A 621 16.13 -13.13 2.74
CA VAL A 621 16.00 -14.11 1.65
C VAL A 621 17.08 -13.88 0.58
N GLU A 622 17.35 -12.62 0.23
CA GLU A 622 18.25 -12.24 -0.87
C GLU A 622 19.75 -12.36 -0.57
N SER A 623 20.21 -12.24 0.70
CA SER A 623 21.64 -12.29 1.03
C SER A 623 22.08 -13.25 2.14
N ASP A 624 21.25 -13.52 3.14
CA ASP A 624 21.69 -14.17 4.39
C ASP A 624 21.10 -15.60 4.57
N SER A 625 20.20 -16.00 3.67
CA SER A 625 19.44 -17.26 3.70
C SER A 625 20.30 -18.52 3.50
N ASP A 626 21.25 -18.51 2.57
CA ASP A 626 22.19 -19.63 2.35
C ASP A 626 23.14 -19.81 3.55
N ALA A 627 23.64 -18.70 4.14
CA ALA A 627 24.57 -18.75 5.27
C ALA A 627 23.93 -19.29 6.56
N THR A 628 22.70 -18.87 6.84
CA THR A 628 21.90 -19.40 7.95
C THR A 628 21.45 -20.83 7.69
N SER A 629 21.15 -21.20 6.44
CA SER A 629 20.88 -22.60 6.08
C SER A 629 22.11 -23.51 6.22
N CYS A 630 23.31 -23.00 5.88
CA CYS A 630 24.60 -23.67 6.10
C CYS A 630 24.85 -23.95 7.58
N TYR A 631 24.63 -22.94 8.44
CA TYR A 631 24.74 -23.08 9.89
C TYR A 631 23.80 -24.16 10.46
N LEU A 632 22.51 -24.11 10.10
CA LEU A 632 21.52 -25.07 10.57
C LEU A 632 21.76 -26.47 10.00
N PHE A 633 22.24 -26.60 8.75
CA PHE A 633 22.65 -27.87 8.15
C PHE A 633 23.71 -28.60 8.99
N PHE A 634 24.77 -27.91 9.41
CA PHE A 634 25.80 -28.55 10.24
C PHE A 634 25.25 -28.95 11.62
N GLN A 635 24.34 -28.17 12.22
CA GLN A 635 23.66 -28.57 13.46
C GLN A 635 22.73 -29.79 13.27
N ARG A 636 21.93 -29.83 12.20
CA ARG A 636 21.08 -31.00 11.86
C ARG A 636 21.94 -32.24 11.66
N LEU A 637 23.02 -32.12 10.90
CA LEU A 637 23.85 -33.25 10.49
C LEU A 637 24.64 -33.84 11.67
N ALA A 638 25.15 -32.99 12.58
CA ALA A 638 25.71 -33.41 13.86
C ALA A 638 24.70 -34.21 14.71
N TYR A 639 23.47 -33.70 14.85
CA TYR A 639 22.44 -34.36 15.64
C TYR A 639 21.97 -35.68 15.02
N LYS A 640 21.90 -35.75 13.68
CA LYS A 640 21.60 -36.99 12.94
C LYS A 640 22.71 -38.03 13.11
N ALA A 641 23.97 -37.62 13.10
CA ALA A 641 25.13 -38.48 13.37
C ALA A 641 25.13 -39.01 14.82
N ASP A 642 24.89 -38.14 15.81
CA ASP A 642 24.75 -38.54 17.22
C ASP A 642 23.57 -39.49 17.46
N LEU A 643 22.43 -39.26 16.79
CA LEU A 643 21.23 -40.10 16.90
C LEU A 643 21.48 -41.52 16.37
N ILE A 644 22.13 -41.67 15.21
CA ILE A 644 22.54 -42.98 14.69
C ILE A 644 23.46 -43.68 15.71
N ASN A 645 24.47 -42.97 16.22
CA ASN A 645 25.45 -43.51 17.18
C ASN A 645 24.77 -44.02 18.47
N ALA A 646 23.87 -43.23 19.05
CA ALA A 646 23.15 -43.57 20.27
C ALA A 646 22.19 -44.76 20.07
N VAL A 647 21.44 -44.79 18.96
CA VAL A 647 20.50 -45.87 18.66
C VAL A 647 21.23 -47.19 18.39
N VAL A 648 22.34 -47.16 17.63
CA VAL A 648 23.14 -48.37 17.37
C VAL A 648 23.85 -48.83 18.65
N ALA A 649 24.39 -47.92 19.46
CA ALA A 649 24.97 -48.29 20.77
C ALA A 649 23.94 -49.01 21.66
N GLN A 650 22.69 -48.52 21.70
CA GLN A 650 21.59 -49.16 22.43
C GLN A 650 21.21 -50.52 21.83
N ALA A 651 21.17 -50.66 20.50
CA ALA A 651 20.80 -51.90 19.82
C ALA A 651 21.78 -53.06 20.08
N HIS A 652 23.09 -52.76 20.14
CA HIS A 652 24.14 -53.77 20.39
C HIS A 652 24.61 -53.82 21.87
N GLY A 653 23.91 -53.15 22.78
CA GLY A 653 24.22 -53.17 24.21
C GLY A 653 25.62 -52.65 24.56
N LEU A 654 26.10 -51.62 23.86
CA LEU A 654 27.44 -51.05 24.04
C LEU A 654 27.47 -49.98 25.14
N PRO A 655 28.52 -49.94 25.98
CA PRO A 655 29.76 -50.75 25.91
C PRO A 655 29.69 -52.11 26.63
N GLU A 656 28.60 -52.45 27.31
CA GLU A 656 28.53 -53.61 28.20
C GLU A 656 28.80 -54.94 27.47
N SER A 657 28.39 -55.08 26.21
CA SER A 657 28.65 -56.26 25.36
C SER A 657 30.13 -56.53 25.07
N LEU A 658 31.02 -55.54 25.19
CA LEU A 658 32.48 -55.73 25.05
C LEU A 658 33.13 -56.48 26.23
N ASN A 659 32.37 -56.76 27.30
CA ASN A 659 32.85 -57.57 28.42
C ASN A 659 32.64 -59.09 28.21
N GLY A 660 31.93 -59.48 27.15
CA GLY A 660 31.58 -60.87 26.82
C GLY A 660 32.26 -61.39 25.55
N PRO A 661 31.72 -62.44 24.91
CA PRO A 661 32.18 -62.88 23.59
C PRO A 661 31.86 -61.82 22.55
N VAL A 662 32.87 -61.40 21.78
CA VAL A 662 32.76 -60.35 20.76
C VAL A 662 32.70 -60.96 19.37
N SER A 663 31.77 -60.47 18.54
CA SER A 663 31.60 -60.87 17.14
C SER A 663 32.19 -59.85 16.16
N GLU A 664 32.43 -60.27 14.91
CA GLU A 664 32.91 -59.39 13.84
C GLU A 664 31.96 -58.21 13.58
N VAL A 665 30.65 -58.44 13.69
CA VAL A 665 29.62 -57.40 13.62
C VAL A 665 29.85 -56.33 14.70
N LEU A 666 30.17 -56.74 15.94
CA LEU A 666 30.39 -55.80 17.03
C LEU A 666 31.66 -54.95 16.84
N VAL A 667 32.68 -55.46 16.15
CA VAL A 667 33.85 -54.68 15.71
C VAL A 667 33.46 -53.67 14.61
N GLY A 668 32.68 -54.10 13.61
CA GLY A 668 32.16 -53.20 12.57
C GLY A 668 31.27 -52.08 13.12
N VAL A 669 30.45 -52.38 14.12
CA VAL A 669 29.69 -51.39 14.89
C VAL A 669 30.61 -50.42 15.61
N CYS A 670 31.70 -50.88 16.22
CA CYS A 670 32.66 -50.00 16.89
C CYS A 670 33.41 -49.08 15.91
N GLU A 671 33.81 -49.57 14.73
CA GLU A 671 34.39 -48.69 13.70
C GLU A 671 33.36 -47.64 13.25
N MET A 672 32.13 -48.05 12.92
CA MET A 672 31.05 -47.14 12.50
C MET A 672 30.82 -46.06 13.55
N ARG A 673 30.76 -46.44 14.84
CA ARG A 673 30.63 -45.49 15.96
C ARG A 673 31.83 -44.56 16.12
N GLY A 674 33.04 -44.98 15.77
CA GLY A 674 34.22 -44.11 15.66
C GLY A 674 34.04 -43.08 14.55
N ARG A 675 33.89 -43.55 13.30
CA ARG A 675 33.72 -42.71 12.09
C ARG A 675 32.60 -41.67 12.27
N ILE A 676 31.44 -42.08 12.76
CA ILE A 676 30.29 -41.19 12.91
C ILE A 676 30.48 -40.16 14.04
N SER A 677 31.28 -40.48 15.07
CA SER A 677 31.66 -39.51 16.10
C SER A 677 32.61 -38.45 15.55
N GLY A 678 33.54 -38.84 14.67
CA GLY A 678 34.41 -37.91 13.93
C GLY A 678 33.60 -36.95 13.05
N LEU A 679 32.67 -37.48 12.25
CA LEU A 679 31.76 -36.67 11.44
C LEU A 679 30.88 -35.72 12.28
N SER A 680 30.31 -36.21 13.39
CA SER A 680 29.50 -35.38 14.31
C SER A 680 30.34 -34.23 14.88
N THR A 681 31.54 -34.54 15.38
CA THR A 681 32.50 -33.56 15.91
C THR A 681 32.84 -32.50 14.86
N LEU A 682 33.15 -32.91 13.63
CA LEU A 682 33.48 -31.99 12.54
C LEU A 682 32.31 -31.04 12.22
N CYS A 683 31.09 -31.57 12.14
CA CYS A 683 29.88 -30.76 11.97
C CYS A 683 29.67 -29.76 13.13
N LYS A 684 29.93 -30.17 14.38
CA LYS A 684 29.84 -29.27 15.55
C LYS A 684 30.88 -28.15 15.49
N ARG A 685 32.11 -28.45 15.08
CA ARG A 685 33.19 -27.46 14.86
C ARG A 685 32.78 -26.41 13.80
N PHE A 686 32.22 -26.84 12.66
CA PHE A 686 31.63 -25.92 11.67
C PHE A 686 30.53 -25.03 12.27
N ALA A 687 29.60 -25.61 13.02
CA ALA A 687 28.53 -24.85 13.68
C ALA A 687 29.05 -23.86 14.74
N ALA A 688 30.10 -24.22 15.49
CA ALA A 688 30.73 -23.35 16.48
C ALA A 688 31.43 -22.13 15.83
N ILE A 689 32.11 -22.35 14.70
CA ILE A 689 32.71 -21.27 13.89
C ILE A 689 31.61 -20.37 13.31
N LEU A 690 30.60 -20.94 12.63
CA LEU A 690 29.49 -20.18 12.03
C LEU A 690 28.63 -19.40 13.05
N ARG A 691 28.66 -19.77 14.34
CA ARG A 691 28.00 -19.03 15.43
C ARG A 691 28.85 -17.87 15.98
N ARG A 692 30.13 -17.75 15.61
CA ARG A 692 31.10 -16.83 16.26
C ARG A 692 32.02 -16.07 15.29
N CYS A 693 32.10 -16.45 14.02
CA CYS A 693 32.87 -15.74 13.01
C CYS A 693 32.30 -14.35 12.69
N ASP A 694 33.05 -13.57 11.93
CA ASP A 694 32.63 -12.31 11.36
C ASP A 694 31.59 -12.50 10.23
N VAL A 695 30.99 -11.38 9.80
CA VAL A 695 29.91 -11.36 8.80
C VAL A 695 30.38 -11.80 7.41
N GLU A 696 31.61 -11.46 7.01
CA GLU A 696 32.13 -11.81 5.67
C GLU A 696 32.42 -13.29 5.57
N SER A 697 33.09 -13.86 6.58
CA SER A 697 33.34 -15.30 6.70
C SER A 697 32.03 -16.10 6.78
N PHE A 698 31.04 -15.63 7.55
CA PHE A 698 29.72 -16.26 7.64
C PHE A 698 29.03 -16.35 6.27
N LEU A 699 28.98 -15.25 5.52
CA LEU A 699 28.40 -15.20 4.19
C LEU A 699 29.22 -16.00 3.16
N ASN A 700 30.55 -16.05 3.28
CA ASN A 700 31.41 -16.79 2.36
C ASN A 700 31.26 -18.31 2.53
N ILE A 701 31.32 -18.81 3.77
CA ILE A 701 31.05 -20.23 4.10
C ILE A 701 29.60 -20.62 3.75
N GLY A 702 28.67 -19.65 3.82
CA GLY A 702 27.28 -19.85 3.42
C GLY A 702 27.09 -20.31 1.97
N ARG A 703 27.90 -19.82 1.04
CA ARG A 703 27.79 -20.13 -0.41
C ARG A 703 27.96 -21.62 -0.71
N ILE A 704 28.68 -22.35 0.13
CA ILE A 704 28.94 -23.80 -0.02
C ILE A 704 27.66 -24.61 0.28
N TYR A 705 26.63 -24.02 0.90
CA TYR A 705 25.41 -24.73 1.31
C TYR A 705 24.78 -25.57 0.19
N GLN A 706 24.71 -25.02 -1.02
CA GLN A 706 24.10 -25.69 -2.18
C GLN A 706 24.89 -26.94 -2.62
N GLU A 707 26.20 -27.01 -2.36
CA GLU A 707 27.06 -28.16 -2.66
C GLU A 707 26.97 -29.25 -1.58
N ILE A 708 26.84 -28.85 -0.30
CA ILE A 708 26.79 -29.79 0.84
C ILE A 708 25.38 -30.28 1.18
N ALA A 709 24.31 -29.52 0.87
CA ALA A 709 22.92 -29.88 1.15
C ALA A 709 22.49 -31.29 0.64
N PRO A 710 22.96 -31.81 -0.52
CA PRO A 710 22.68 -33.19 -0.93
C PRO A 710 23.24 -34.26 0.02
N MET A 711 24.27 -33.94 0.81
CA MET A 711 25.00 -34.89 1.65
C MET A 711 24.19 -35.34 2.87
N GLU A 712 23.31 -34.49 3.39
CA GLU A 712 22.39 -34.81 4.49
C GLU A 712 21.45 -35.98 4.16
N LYS A 713 21.03 -36.09 2.89
CA LYS A 713 20.17 -37.17 2.41
C LYS A 713 20.80 -38.57 2.57
N ARG A 714 22.14 -38.66 2.63
CA ARG A 714 22.85 -39.92 2.92
C ARG A 714 22.61 -40.38 4.35
N LEU A 715 22.73 -39.49 5.35
CA LEU A 715 22.40 -39.84 6.74
C LEU A 715 20.90 -40.09 6.95
N ASP A 716 20.02 -39.38 6.21
CA ASP A 716 18.58 -39.66 6.27
C ASP A 716 18.20 -41.06 5.76
N ILE A 717 18.94 -41.63 4.81
CA ILE A 717 18.75 -43.04 4.40
C ILE A 717 19.05 -43.97 5.58
N HIS A 718 20.21 -43.80 6.22
CA HIS A 718 20.65 -44.61 7.36
C HIS A 718 19.70 -44.50 8.57
N ILE A 719 19.16 -43.31 8.85
CA ILE A 719 18.11 -43.10 9.87
C ILE A 719 16.80 -43.82 9.50
N ASN A 720 16.42 -43.83 8.22
CA ASN A 720 15.20 -44.54 7.79
C ASN A 720 15.38 -46.06 7.75
N LEU A 721 16.60 -46.58 7.57
CA LEU A 721 16.91 -48.01 7.76
C LEU A 721 16.83 -48.41 9.25
N LEU A 722 17.35 -47.59 10.17
CA LEU A 722 17.20 -47.79 11.61
C LEU A 722 15.73 -47.78 12.07
N ARG A 723 14.87 -46.98 11.45
CA ARG A 723 13.40 -46.98 11.73
C ARG A 723 12.68 -48.25 11.24
N ARG A 724 13.36 -49.16 10.54
CA ARG A 724 12.79 -50.39 9.95
C ARG A 724 13.43 -51.69 10.44
N ASP A 725 14.45 -51.64 11.30
CA ASP A 725 15.35 -52.77 11.59
C ASP A 725 16.15 -53.26 10.34
N GLU A 726 16.38 -52.38 9.36
CA GLU A 726 17.08 -52.69 8.08
C GLU A 726 18.50 -52.07 8.00
N PHE A 727 19.09 -51.67 9.14
CA PHE A 727 20.37 -50.95 9.17
C PHE A 727 21.57 -51.82 8.73
N ARG A 728 22.61 -51.15 8.20
CA ARG A 728 23.82 -51.78 7.64
C ARG A 728 25.06 -50.95 7.97
N GLU A 729 25.89 -51.47 8.85
CA GLU A 729 27.06 -50.78 9.41
C GLU A 729 28.06 -50.40 8.31
N MET A 730 28.39 -51.35 7.43
CA MET A 730 29.43 -51.18 6.40
C MET A 730 29.02 -50.19 5.30
N GLU A 731 27.74 -50.13 4.94
CA GLU A 731 27.21 -49.11 4.03
C GLU A 731 27.24 -47.73 4.69
N CYS A 732 26.91 -47.65 5.98
CA CYS A 732 26.99 -46.42 6.76
C CYS A 732 28.44 -45.91 6.88
N VAL A 733 29.41 -46.78 7.21
CA VAL A 733 30.86 -46.46 7.20
C VAL A 733 31.29 -45.91 5.84
N SER A 734 30.91 -46.59 4.76
CA SER A 734 31.26 -46.17 3.39
C SER A 734 30.79 -44.75 3.08
N ASP A 735 29.55 -44.39 3.46
CA ASP A 735 29.03 -43.04 3.23
C ASP A 735 29.60 -42.00 4.18
N ILE A 736 29.79 -42.33 5.46
CA ILE A 736 30.42 -41.43 6.44
C ILE A 736 31.83 -41.06 5.99
N VAL A 737 32.65 -42.01 5.54
CA VAL A 737 34.01 -41.73 5.06
C VAL A 737 34.01 -40.79 3.85
N LYS A 738 33.07 -40.95 2.91
CA LYS A 738 32.92 -40.02 1.76
C LYS A 738 32.51 -38.62 2.22
N ILE A 739 31.59 -38.52 3.19
CA ILE A 739 31.11 -37.24 3.73
C ILE A 739 32.22 -36.53 4.50
N GLN A 740 32.91 -37.27 5.36
CA GLN A 740 34.01 -36.78 6.18
C GLN A 740 35.15 -36.24 5.30
N ALA A 741 35.62 -37.00 4.30
CA ALA A 741 36.68 -36.54 3.40
C ALA A 741 36.31 -35.25 2.62
N GLN A 742 35.04 -35.07 2.26
CA GLN A 742 34.57 -33.81 1.65
C GLN A 742 34.57 -32.65 2.66
N PHE A 743 34.21 -32.90 3.92
CA PHE A 743 34.20 -31.89 4.97
C PHE A 743 35.58 -31.57 5.54
N ASP A 744 36.51 -32.53 5.58
CA ASP A 744 37.89 -32.30 6.00
C ASP A 744 38.58 -31.31 5.02
N HIS A 745 38.36 -31.45 3.72
CA HIS A 745 38.86 -30.50 2.71
C HIS A 745 38.25 -29.09 2.86
N ILE A 746 36.97 -29.00 3.21
CA ILE A 746 36.33 -27.70 3.53
C ILE A 746 36.91 -27.14 4.85
N ALA A 747 37.18 -27.98 5.84
CA ALA A 747 37.80 -27.56 7.11
C ALA A 747 39.22 -27.01 6.90
N GLU A 748 40.04 -27.69 6.09
CA GLU A 748 41.35 -27.19 5.63
C GLU A 748 41.27 -25.83 4.92
N THR A 749 40.14 -25.52 4.28
CA THR A 749 39.95 -24.27 3.53
C THR A 749 39.41 -23.12 4.39
N TYR A 750 38.65 -23.41 5.47
CA TYR A 750 37.86 -22.41 6.20
C TYR A 750 38.11 -22.34 7.71
N PHE A 751 38.93 -23.22 8.31
CA PHE A 751 39.26 -23.14 9.74
C PHE A 751 40.48 -22.26 10.04
N ASP A 752 41.25 -21.86 9.02
CA ASP A 752 42.38 -20.94 9.18
C ASP A 752 41.94 -19.61 9.80
N ASN A 753 42.75 -19.11 10.74
CA ASN A 753 42.57 -17.89 11.54
C ASN A 753 41.50 -17.95 12.67
N PHE A 754 40.87 -19.09 12.97
CA PHE A 754 39.84 -19.19 14.03
C PHE A 754 40.12 -20.25 15.11
N ASP A 755 40.08 -19.83 16.39
CA ASP A 755 39.95 -20.72 17.56
C ASP A 755 38.49 -20.79 18.08
N HIS A 756 37.52 -20.45 17.25
CA HIS A 756 36.10 -20.46 17.60
C HIS A 756 35.50 -21.88 17.77
N ASP A 757 36.20 -22.90 17.29
CA ASP A 757 35.85 -24.32 17.46
C ASP A 757 36.48 -24.98 18.69
N LEU A 758 37.30 -24.25 19.46
CA LEU A 758 38.23 -24.81 20.45
C LEU A 758 37.60 -25.84 21.39
N GLY A 759 36.40 -25.57 21.93
CA GLY A 759 35.72 -26.50 22.84
C GLY A 759 35.14 -27.75 22.16
N GLU A 760 34.61 -27.63 20.95
CA GLU A 760 34.17 -28.78 20.14
C GLU A 760 35.39 -29.63 19.69
N ARG A 761 36.53 -28.98 19.49
CA ARG A 761 37.82 -29.59 19.14
C ARG A 761 38.42 -30.35 20.34
N GLU A 762 38.39 -29.76 21.54
CA GLU A 762 38.80 -30.40 22.81
C GLU A 762 37.91 -31.61 23.14
N LEU A 763 36.59 -31.42 23.16
CA LEU A 763 35.62 -32.49 23.35
C LEU A 763 35.77 -33.59 22.29
N GLY A 764 36.01 -33.20 21.04
CA GLY A 764 36.26 -34.10 19.91
C GLY A 764 37.41 -35.07 20.12
N TYR A 765 38.58 -34.60 20.57
CA TYR A 765 39.73 -35.48 20.86
C TYR A 765 39.42 -36.49 21.97
N VAL A 766 38.70 -36.08 23.01
CA VAL A 766 38.33 -36.98 24.12
C VAL A 766 37.22 -37.95 23.73
N ILE A 767 36.29 -37.56 22.84
CA ILE A 767 35.30 -38.48 22.25
C ILE A 767 35.98 -39.50 21.32
N SER A 768 36.97 -39.10 20.51
CA SER A 768 37.74 -40.06 19.71
C SER A 768 38.45 -41.04 20.62
N PHE A 769 39.24 -40.56 21.60
CA PHE A 769 39.90 -41.39 22.61
C PHE A 769 38.94 -42.39 23.27
N ASP A 770 37.71 -41.97 23.62
CA ASP A 770 36.69 -42.87 24.14
C ASP A 770 36.24 -43.93 23.12
N ARG A 771 36.00 -43.58 21.84
CA ARG A 771 35.59 -44.54 20.80
C ARG A 771 36.72 -45.48 20.37
N ASP A 772 37.94 -45.00 20.32
CA ASP A 772 39.13 -45.77 19.97
C ASP A 772 39.39 -46.86 21.03
N LEU A 773 39.11 -46.58 22.31
CA LEU A 773 39.09 -47.61 23.36
C LEU A 773 37.99 -48.68 23.17
N ASP A 774 36.80 -48.33 22.65
CA ASP A 774 35.79 -49.34 22.26
C ASP A 774 36.33 -50.23 21.13
N MET A 775 36.98 -49.64 20.12
CA MET A 775 37.52 -50.35 18.95
C MET A 775 38.69 -51.27 19.30
N PHE A 776 39.57 -50.86 20.20
CA PHE A 776 40.62 -51.70 20.76
C PHE A 776 40.03 -52.88 21.56
N ALA A 777 39.10 -52.60 22.48
CA ALA A 777 38.44 -53.65 23.27
C ALA A 777 37.68 -54.64 22.38
N ALA A 778 37.02 -54.17 21.32
CA ALA A 778 36.31 -55.03 20.38
C ALA A 778 37.28 -55.92 19.55
N SER A 779 38.36 -55.36 19.00
CA SER A 779 39.31 -56.14 18.17
C SER A 779 40.12 -57.17 18.97
N ILE A 780 40.53 -56.84 20.20
CA ILE A 780 41.16 -57.78 21.14
C ILE A 780 40.16 -58.82 21.66
N GLY A 781 38.95 -58.39 22.02
CA GLY A 781 37.87 -59.28 22.46
C GLY A 781 37.47 -60.28 21.37
N LEU A 782 37.42 -59.85 20.11
CA LEU A 782 37.16 -60.70 18.96
C LEU A 782 38.29 -61.73 18.77
N THR A 783 39.54 -61.30 18.83
CA THR A 783 40.72 -62.19 18.76
C THR A 783 40.64 -63.28 19.84
N LYS A 784 40.37 -62.89 21.10
CA LYS A 784 40.16 -63.83 22.21
C LYS A 784 38.99 -64.78 21.95
N THR A 785 37.86 -64.25 21.47
CA THR A 785 36.63 -65.04 21.24
C THR A 785 36.82 -66.07 20.13
N SER A 786 37.42 -65.70 18.99
CA SER A 786 37.63 -66.60 17.85
C SER A 786 38.64 -67.71 18.13
N ILE A 787 39.69 -67.44 18.92
CA ILE A 787 40.61 -68.48 19.41
C ILE A 787 39.88 -69.41 20.40
N THR A 788 39.11 -68.86 21.34
CA THR A 788 38.32 -69.66 22.31
C THR A 788 37.33 -70.58 21.61
N ALA A 789 36.66 -70.10 20.56
CA ALA A 789 35.73 -70.90 19.76
C ALA A 789 36.45 -72.04 18.99
N LEU A 790 37.64 -71.80 18.44
CA LEU A 790 38.42 -72.86 17.76
C LEU A 790 38.81 -74.00 18.71
N LEU A 791 39.18 -73.68 19.95
CA LEU A 791 39.56 -74.68 20.98
C LEU A 791 38.38 -75.52 21.48
N GLN A 792 37.14 -75.18 21.10
CA GLN A 792 35.93 -75.93 21.44
C GLN A 792 35.46 -76.86 20.29
N GLU A 793 36.16 -76.88 19.15
CA GLU A 793 35.84 -77.71 17.99
C GLU A 793 36.67 -79.02 18.01
N GLU A 794 36.00 -80.16 18.24
CA GLU A 794 36.67 -81.48 18.38
C GLU A 794 37.43 -81.97 17.13
N GLU A 795 37.19 -81.39 15.94
CA GLU A 795 37.85 -81.78 14.69
C GLU A 795 39.17 -81.05 14.41
N VAL A 796 39.61 -80.11 15.26
CA VAL A 796 40.79 -79.26 15.02
C VAL A 796 42.06 -79.86 15.65
N ILE A 797 43.13 -79.96 14.87
CA ILE A 797 44.44 -80.40 15.35
C ILE A 797 45.17 -79.22 16.01
N LEU A 798 45.60 -79.38 17.26
CA LEU A 798 46.25 -78.32 18.04
C LEU A 798 47.77 -78.59 18.20
N ASP A 799 48.61 -77.71 17.68
CA ASP A 799 50.06 -77.68 17.94
C ASP A 799 50.38 -76.54 18.92
N MET A 800 50.46 -76.93 20.19
CA MET A 800 50.76 -76.01 21.29
C MET A 800 52.27 -75.83 21.48
N SER A 801 53.11 -76.64 20.82
CA SER A 801 54.59 -76.60 20.87
C SER A 801 55.20 -76.49 22.29
N GLY A 802 54.51 -77.03 23.31
CA GLY A 802 54.95 -77.01 24.72
C GLY A 802 54.53 -75.77 25.54
N TYR A 803 53.79 -74.83 24.97
CA TYR A 803 53.23 -73.67 25.66
C TYR A 803 51.80 -73.94 26.15
N ASP A 804 51.47 -73.47 27.35
CA ASP A 804 50.08 -73.34 27.82
C ASP A 804 49.44 -72.09 27.21
N ILE A 805 48.23 -72.23 26.65
CA ILE A 805 47.48 -71.13 26.03
C ILE A 805 46.77 -70.23 27.02
N GLU A 806 46.43 -70.72 28.23
CA GLU A 806 45.86 -69.85 29.26
C GLU A 806 46.90 -68.82 29.70
N THR A 807 48.10 -69.27 30.04
CA THR A 807 49.23 -68.42 30.46
C THR A 807 49.82 -67.60 29.30
N ALA A 808 50.00 -68.18 28.10
CA ALA A 808 50.69 -67.49 27.01
C ALA A 808 49.81 -66.48 26.23
N MET A 809 48.48 -66.67 26.23
CA MET A 809 47.55 -65.84 25.45
C MET A 809 46.35 -65.34 26.26
N PHE A 810 45.55 -66.21 26.89
CA PHE A 810 44.24 -65.79 27.40
C PHE A 810 44.27 -64.92 28.65
N LEU A 811 45.22 -65.15 29.56
CA LEU A 811 45.46 -64.29 30.72
C LEU A 811 46.01 -62.92 30.29
N PRO A 812 47.08 -62.81 29.47
CA PRO A 812 47.50 -61.52 28.90
C PRO A 812 46.41 -60.75 28.15
N LEU A 813 45.66 -61.42 27.26
CA LEU A 813 44.54 -60.79 26.53
C LEU A 813 43.42 -60.33 27.48
N GLN A 814 43.19 -61.03 28.60
CA GLN A 814 42.25 -60.58 29.62
C GLN A 814 42.76 -59.33 30.34
N GLU A 815 44.04 -59.33 30.73
CA GLU A 815 44.63 -58.22 31.46
C GLU A 815 44.61 -56.93 30.63
N LEU A 816 44.93 -57.00 29.33
CA LEU A 816 44.83 -55.84 28.43
C LEU A 816 43.38 -55.30 28.32
N LEU A 817 42.38 -56.18 28.32
CA LEU A 817 40.97 -55.77 28.32
C LEU A 817 40.55 -55.12 29.65
N ASP A 818 41.05 -55.61 30.79
CA ASP A 818 40.74 -55.04 32.10
C ASP A 818 41.51 -53.72 32.37
N GLN A 819 42.75 -53.60 31.89
CA GLN A 819 43.48 -52.33 31.86
C GLN A 819 42.78 -51.30 30.93
N CYS A 820 42.26 -51.73 29.78
CA CYS A 820 41.46 -50.89 28.89
C CYS A 820 40.19 -50.34 29.58
N LYS A 821 39.51 -51.13 30.43
CA LYS A 821 38.38 -50.64 31.24
C LYS A 821 38.81 -49.52 32.20
N GLY A 822 40.06 -49.54 32.68
CA GLY A 822 40.67 -48.43 33.43
C GLY A 822 40.69 -47.14 32.60
N ALA A 823 41.25 -47.19 31.40
CA ALA A 823 41.27 -46.06 30.46
C ALA A 823 39.85 -45.60 30.07
N LYS A 824 38.92 -46.53 29.86
CA LYS A 824 37.51 -46.25 29.51
C LYS A 824 36.72 -45.58 30.63
N ASN A 825 37.08 -45.84 31.90
CA ASN A 825 36.49 -45.15 33.05
C ASN A 825 37.09 -43.75 33.26
N LEU A 826 38.25 -43.47 32.67
CA LEU A 826 38.89 -42.16 32.65
C LEU A 826 38.39 -41.30 31.48
N SER A 827 38.28 -41.86 30.27
CA SER A 827 37.70 -41.19 29.08
C SER A 827 36.30 -40.64 29.40
N LYS A 828 35.40 -41.48 29.92
CA LYS A 828 34.04 -41.08 30.34
C LYS A 828 34.01 -39.91 31.33
N LYS A 829 35.00 -39.79 32.22
CA LYS A 829 35.11 -38.65 33.17
C LYS A 829 35.54 -37.37 32.45
N LEU A 830 36.55 -37.47 31.56
CA LEU A 830 37.02 -36.36 30.74
C LEU A 830 35.92 -35.86 29.79
N THR A 831 35.20 -36.76 29.10
CA THR A 831 34.08 -36.40 28.20
C THR A 831 33.02 -35.63 28.99
N LYS A 832 32.51 -36.20 30.08
CA LYS A 832 31.48 -35.56 30.92
C LYS A 832 31.93 -34.20 31.48
N ARG A 833 33.21 -34.06 31.83
CA ARG A 833 33.78 -32.79 32.31
C ARG A 833 33.84 -31.72 31.21
N LEU A 834 34.13 -32.12 29.97
CA LEU A 834 34.15 -31.21 28.81
C LEU A 834 32.73 -30.86 28.34
N ASP A 835 31.79 -31.81 28.36
CA ASP A 835 30.35 -31.54 28.13
C ASP A 835 29.83 -30.50 29.13
N GLU A 836 30.09 -30.68 30.43
CA GLU A 836 29.72 -29.73 31.50
C GLU A 836 30.35 -28.34 31.32
N LEU A 837 31.56 -28.24 30.78
CA LEU A 837 32.19 -26.97 30.43
C LEU A 837 31.47 -26.30 29.26
N MET A 838 31.23 -27.06 28.18
CA MET A 838 30.59 -26.61 26.95
C MET A 838 29.15 -26.13 27.17
N GLU A 839 28.34 -26.84 27.96
CA GLU A 839 26.99 -26.40 28.35
C GLU A 839 27.00 -25.03 29.05
N ASN A 840 28.05 -24.73 29.81
CA ASN A 840 28.22 -23.44 30.50
C ASN A 840 28.89 -22.36 29.61
N SER A 841 29.17 -22.66 28.33
CA SER A 841 29.96 -21.82 27.41
C SER A 841 31.37 -21.49 27.94
N ILE A 842 31.97 -22.46 28.62
CA ILE A 842 33.35 -22.44 29.11
C ILE A 842 34.14 -23.49 28.30
N VAL A 843 35.39 -23.18 27.99
CA VAL A 843 36.32 -24.01 27.21
C VAL A 843 37.67 -24.00 27.92
N LEU A 844 38.58 -24.94 27.68
CA LEU A 844 39.90 -24.88 28.29
C LEU A 844 40.82 -23.90 27.55
N LYS A 845 42.00 -23.63 28.12
CA LYS A 845 43.05 -22.88 27.46
C LYS A 845 43.73 -23.77 26.40
N ALA A 846 43.87 -23.25 25.18
CA ALA A 846 44.42 -23.95 24.01
C ALA A 846 45.76 -24.69 24.22
N HIS A 847 46.57 -24.33 25.23
CA HIS A 847 47.78 -25.06 25.62
C HIS A 847 47.56 -26.50 26.09
N LEU A 848 46.33 -26.90 26.45
CA LEU A 848 45.97 -28.29 26.78
C LEU A 848 45.56 -29.12 25.56
N VAL A 849 45.22 -28.50 24.43
CA VAL A 849 44.84 -29.19 23.18
C VAL A 849 45.95 -30.14 22.67
N PRO A 850 47.25 -29.79 22.71
CA PRO A 850 48.31 -30.72 22.35
C PRO A 850 48.33 -32.00 23.21
N GLN A 851 48.02 -31.91 24.51
CA GLN A 851 47.96 -33.08 25.40
C GLN A 851 46.81 -34.01 25.01
N MET A 852 45.62 -33.45 24.76
CA MET A 852 44.47 -34.21 24.26
C MET A 852 44.74 -34.87 22.90
N LYS A 853 45.40 -34.13 21.99
CA LYS A 853 45.77 -34.63 20.67
C LYS A 853 46.81 -35.75 20.75
N THR A 854 47.80 -35.65 21.64
CA THR A 854 48.75 -36.74 21.92
C THR A 854 48.01 -37.97 22.44
N LEU A 855 47.16 -37.84 23.45
CA LEU A 855 46.38 -38.96 24.01
C LEU A 855 45.53 -39.68 22.95
N CYS A 856 44.90 -38.91 22.04
CA CYS A 856 44.17 -39.41 20.88
C CYS A 856 45.06 -40.13 19.86
N ASN A 857 46.24 -39.59 19.54
CA ASN A 857 47.18 -40.21 18.61
C ASN A 857 47.74 -41.53 19.17
N SER A 858 48.09 -41.56 20.46
CA SER A 858 48.68 -42.73 21.12
C SER A 858 47.69 -43.90 21.17
N VAL A 859 46.40 -43.65 21.51
CA VAL A 859 45.41 -44.74 21.49
C VAL A 859 45.14 -45.29 20.08
N ALA A 860 45.36 -44.50 19.03
CA ALA A 860 45.26 -44.98 17.66
C ALA A 860 46.35 -46.02 17.31
N GLU A 861 47.56 -45.95 17.91
CA GLU A 861 48.56 -47.02 17.77
C GLU A 861 48.08 -48.35 18.41
N LEU A 862 47.38 -48.24 19.54
CA LEU A 862 46.78 -49.38 20.25
C LEU A 862 45.61 -50.01 19.47
N VAL A 863 44.77 -49.19 18.82
CA VAL A 863 43.75 -49.66 17.87
C VAL A 863 44.39 -50.34 16.67
N ASN A 864 45.45 -49.76 16.09
CA ASN A 864 46.17 -50.35 14.97
C ASN A 864 46.79 -51.71 15.34
N PHE A 865 47.31 -51.87 16.56
CA PHE A 865 47.74 -53.17 17.10
C PHE A 865 46.59 -54.18 17.11
N GLY A 866 45.45 -53.84 17.73
CA GLY A 866 44.31 -54.75 17.84
C GLY A 866 43.71 -55.17 16.49
N ILE A 867 43.54 -54.22 15.57
CA ILE A 867 43.03 -54.49 14.21
C ILE A 867 44.01 -55.37 13.42
N SER A 868 45.32 -55.02 13.43
CA SER A 868 46.33 -55.80 12.72
C SER A 868 46.46 -57.22 13.26
N LEU A 869 46.34 -57.38 14.59
CA LEU A 869 46.38 -58.68 15.26
C LEU A 869 45.20 -59.55 14.84
N ALA A 870 43.99 -59.01 14.83
CA ALA A 870 42.82 -59.72 14.31
C ALA A 870 42.97 -60.08 12.83
N GLN A 871 43.45 -59.16 11.99
CA GLN A 871 43.63 -59.39 10.54
C GLN A 871 44.67 -60.47 10.21
N GLN A 872 45.70 -60.67 11.04
CA GLN A 872 46.69 -61.75 10.84
C GLN A 872 46.22 -63.08 11.44
N ILE A 873 45.47 -63.06 12.54
CA ILE A 873 44.99 -64.29 13.20
C ILE A 873 43.77 -64.91 12.51
N MET A 874 42.81 -64.11 12.01
CA MET A 874 41.59 -64.66 11.41
C MET A 874 41.82 -65.60 10.21
N PRO A 875 42.72 -65.29 9.24
CA PRO A 875 43.05 -66.22 8.16
C PRO A 875 43.63 -67.54 8.70
N HIS A 876 44.56 -67.47 9.65
CA HIS A 876 45.16 -68.65 10.29
C HIS A 876 44.13 -69.51 11.05
N LEU A 877 43.12 -68.89 11.69
CA LEU A 877 41.99 -69.61 12.29
C LEU A 877 41.05 -70.22 11.22
N SER A 878 40.86 -69.56 10.08
CA SER A 878 40.08 -70.07 8.95
C SER A 878 40.76 -71.26 8.27
N ASP A 879 42.08 -71.22 8.08
CA ASP A 879 42.86 -72.29 7.49
C ASP A 879 42.93 -73.53 8.41
N ALA A 880 42.95 -73.33 9.73
CA ALA A 880 42.86 -74.43 10.70
C ALA A 880 41.52 -75.19 10.57
N ARG A 881 40.39 -74.47 10.47
CA ARG A 881 39.05 -75.09 10.30
C ARG A 881 38.84 -75.69 8.92
N SER A 882 39.23 -74.98 7.86
CA SER A 882 38.86 -75.33 6.48
C SER A 882 39.82 -76.31 5.79
N ALA A 883 41.13 -76.20 6.06
CA ALA A 883 42.14 -77.07 5.47
C ALA A 883 42.55 -78.25 6.38
N LYS A 884 41.98 -78.33 7.59
CA LYS A 884 42.38 -79.26 8.67
C LYS A 884 43.89 -79.19 8.99
N SER A 885 44.46 -77.99 8.86
CA SER A 885 45.84 -77.72 9.25
C SER A 885 45.95 -77.60 10.77
N SER A 886 47.14 -77.90 11.32
CA SER A 886 47.38 -77.78 12.76
C SER A 886 47.43 -76.31 13.19
N PHE A 887 46.57 -75.91 14.13
CA PHE A 887 46.65 -74.58 14.75
C PHE A 887 47.95 -74.45 15.55
N GLN A 888 48.86 -73.60 15.09
CA GLN A 888 50.17 -73.37 15.72
C GLN A 888 50.15 -72.15 16.63
N LEU A 889 50.21 -72.37 17.94
CA LEU A 889 50.29 -71.29 18.94
C LEU A 889 51.57 -70.46 18.80
N THR A 890 52.67 -71.07 18.39
CA THR A 890 53.97 -70.41 18.13
C THR A 890 53.89 -69.39 17.00
N SER A 891 53.15 -69.68 15.93
CA SER A 891 52.89 -68.75 14.82
C SER A 891 52.06 -67.55 15.29
N VAL A 892 51.03 -67.78 16.11
CA VAL A 892 50.21 -66.70 16.70
C VAL A 892 51.04 -65.80 17.62
N LEU A 893 51.88 -66.37 18.49
CA LEU A 893 52.79 -65.60 19.35
C LEU A 893 53.84 -64.80 18.55
N ALA A 894 54.28 -65.33 17.40
CA ALA A 894 55.16 -64.59 16.48
C ALA A 894 54.44 -63.39 15.85
N TYR A 895 53.17 -63.52 15.44
CA TYR A 895 52.36 -62.39 14.97
C TYR A 895 52.17 -61.33 16.06
N VAL A 896 51.79 -61.71 17.28
CA VAL A 896 51.69 -60.77 18.43
C VAL A 896 53.00 -59.98 18.57
N LYS A 897 54.15 -60.66 18.59
CA LYS A 897 55.47 -60.00 18.74
C LYS A 897 55.80 -59.07 17.58
N GLN A 898 55.57 -59.49 16.35
CA GLN A 898 55.85 -58.71 15.14
C GLN A 898 55.00 -57.43 15.11
N ILE A 899 53.70 -57.54 15.41
CA ILE A 899 52.75 -56.43 15.35
C ILE A 899 52.94 -55.49 16.54
N ALA A 900 53.21 -56.01 17.74
CA ALA A 900 53.54 -55.18 18.91
C ALA A 900 54.79 -54.32 18.64
N SER A 901 55.85 -54.92 18.08
CA SER A 901 57.11 -54.23 17.81
C SER A 901 57.01 -53.16 16.70
N SER A 902 56.01 -53.23 15.82
CA SER A 902 55.75 -52.19 14.81
C SER A 902 54.78 -51.11 15.27
N THR A 903 54.06 -51.31 16.38
CA THR A 903 52.99 -50.42 16.87
C THR A 903 53.31 -49.87 18.27
N VAL A 904 52.85 -50.51 19.34
CA VAL A 904 52.87 -49.98 20.72
C VAL A 904 54.14 -50.35 21.52
N ALA A 905 54.90 -51.35 21.08
CA ALA A 905 56.05 -51.89 21.80
C ALA A 905 57.35 -51.74 21.01
N LYS A 906 57.63 -50.51 20.54
CA LYS A 906 58.82 -50.20 19.73
C LYS A 906 60.14 -50.30 20.54
N ASP A 907 60.10 -49.88 21.81
CA ASP A 907 61.25 -49.76 22.71
C ASP A 907 61.18 -50.73 23.91
N ILE A 908 60.98 -52.04 23.64
CA ILE A 908 60.90 -53.08 24.69
C ILE A 908 62.20 -53.16 25.49
N ARG A 909 62.11 -53.14 26.83
CA ARG A 909 63.30 -53.20 27.70
C ARG A 909 63.89 -54.62 27.75
N PRO A 910 65.21 -54.78 27.93
CA PRO A 910 65.84 -56.12 27.96
C PRO A 910 65.28 -56.99 29.09
N GLY A 911 64.52 -58.02 28.74
CA GLY A 911 63.88 -58.96 29.67
C GLY A 911 62.39 -58.69 29.96
N GLU A 912 61.82 -57.61 29.42
CA GLU A 912 60.38 -57.30 29.51
C GLU A 912 59.57 -58.13 28.50
N SER A 913 58.40 -58.61 28.92
CA SER A 913 57.48 -59.35 28.05
C SER A 913 56.82 -58.42 27.02
N ILE A 914 56.51 -58.94 25.83
CA ILE A 914 55.71 -58.23 24.82
C ILE A 914 54.36 -57.79 25.42
N TRP A 915 53.74 -58.64 26.23
CA TRP A 915 52.46 -58.34 26.88
C TRP A 915 52.59 -57.26 27.96
N GLU A 916 53.67 -57.29 28.75
CA GLU A 916 53.98 -56.25 29.75
C GLU A 916 54.22 -54.89 29.07
N ALA A 917 54.94 -54.87 27.94
CA ALA A 917 55.17 -53.64 27.16
C ALA A 917 53.85 -53.04 26.60
N ILE A 918 52.93 -53.87 26.10
CA ILE A 918 51.60 -53.41 25.66
C ILE A 918 50.80 -52.88 26.87
N GLY A 919 50.81 -53.57 28.00
CA GLY A 919 50.10 -53.13 29.21
C GLY A 919 50.70 -51.86 29.84
N ALA A 920 52.02 -51.68 29.74
CA ALA A 920 52.70 -50.45 30.12
C ALA A 920 52.27 -49.26 29.25
N TYR A 921 52.04 -49.49 27.94
CA TYR A 921 51.49 -48.48 27.03
C TYR A 921 50.05 -48.07 27.43
N ILE A 922 49.17 -49.03 27.73
CA ILE A 922 47.82 -48.72 28.24
C ILE A 922 47.90 -47.95 29.57
N SER A 923 48.79 -48.38 30.47
CA SER A 923 49.04 -47.71 31.76
C SER A 923 49.57 -46.28 31.59
N GLN A 924 50.34 -46.01 30.54
CA GLN A 924 50.77 -44.66 30.16
C GLN A 924 49.60 -43.79 29.68
N LEU A 925 48.69 -44.31 28.84
CA LEU A 925 47.47 -43.59 28.45
C LEU A 925 46.60 -43.23 29.67
N VAL A 926 46.48 -44.15 30.63
CA VAL A 926 45.75 -43.92 31.89
C VAL A 926 46.42 -42.83 32.74
N ARG A 927 47.76 -42.78 32.77
CA ARG A 927 48.51 -41.72 33.47
C ARG A 927 48.32 -40.36 32.79
N GLU A 928 48.53 -40.27 31.48
CA GLU A 928 48.45 -39.01 30.72
C GLU A 928 47.04 -38.38 30.79
N GLY A 929 45.98 -39.16 30.58
CA GLY A 929 44.62 -38.68 30.80
C GLY A 929 44.30 -38.38 32.28
N GLY A 930 44.98 -39.06 33.21
CA GLY A 930 44.86 -38.87 34.66
C GLY A 930 45.48 -37.57 35.16
N GLU A 931 46.55 -37.10 34.50
CA GLU A 931 47.16 -35.79 34.70
C GLU A 931 46.32 -34.66 34.07
N LEU A 932 45.71 -34.92 32.91
CA LEU A 932 44.80 -33.98 32.23
C LEU A 932 43.51 -33.69 33.02
N LEU A 933 42.95 -34.68 33.73
CA LEU A 933 41.66 -34.53 34.40
C LEU A 933 41.65 -33.44 35.51
N PRO A 934 42.62 -33.39 36.45
CA PRO A 934 42.75 -32.27 37.39
C PRO A 934 42.91 -30.91 36.71
N LEU A 935 43.77 -30.81 35.68
CA LEU A 935 43.99 -29.57 34.92
C LEU A 935 42.68 -29.07 34.29
N ALA A 936 41.82 -29.96 33.82
CA ALA A 936 40.48 -29.63 33.32
C ALA A 936 39.46 -29.25 34.41
N MET A 937 39.71 -29.55 35.70
CA MET A 937 38.88 -29.12 36.82
C MET A 937 39.30 -27.74 37.39
N GLU A 938 40.56 -27.33 37.20
CA GLU A 938 41.07 -26.04 37.67
C GLU A 938 40.42 -24.86 36.94
N PRO A 939 39.88 -23.85 37.66
CA PRO A 939 39.27 -22.69 37.03
C PRO A 939 40.29 -21.83 36.28
N GLU A 940 41.56 -21.85 36.69
CA GLU A 940 42.65 -21.14 36.04
C GLU A 940 42.92 -21.62 34.61
N ASN A 941 42.59 -22.87 34.28
CA ASN A 941 42.74 -23.42 32.93
C ASN A 941 41.50 -23.23 32.05
N SER A 942 40.49 -22.51 32.54
CA SER A 942 39.21 -22.30 31.85
C SER A 942 39.07 -20.88 31.29
N LEU A 943 38.40 -20.77 30.15
CA LEU A 943 38.10 -19.54 29.41
C LEU A 943 36.61 -19.49 29.08
N LYS A 944 35.96 -18.35 29.29
CA LYS A 944 34.56 -18.16 28.84
C LYS A 944 34.54 -17.76 27.37
N MET A 945 33.79 -18.49 26.55
CA MET A 945 33.67 -18.24 25.11
C MET A 945 32.82 -17.00 24.80
N THR A 946 33.45 -15.82 24.81
CA THR A 946 32.84 -14.55 24.40
C THR A 946 32.82 -14.41 22.87
N GLY A 947 31.63 -14.22 22.30
CA GLY A 947 31.43 -13.87 20.89
C GLY A 947 29.99 -13.44 20.64
N VAL A 948 29.79 -12.50 19.72
CA VAL A 948 28.46 -12.09 19.21
C VAL A 948 28.26 -12.83 17.89
N ALA A 949 27.08 -13.42 17.67
CA ALA A 949 26.83 -14.18 16.46
C ALA A 949 26.76 -13.25 15.23
N PRO A 950 27.31 -13.65 14.06
CA PRO A 950 27.47 -12.77 12.89
C PRO A 950 26.16 -12.13 12.43
N TRP A 951 25.05 -12.88 12.44
CA TRP A 951 23.73 -12.35 12.10
C TRP A 951 23.28 -11.20 13.01
N VAL A 952 23.66 -11.18 14.30
CA VAL A 952 23.32 -10.08 15.21
C VAL A 952 24.07 -8.80 14.85
N THR A 953 25.36 -8.91 14.49
CA THR A 953 26.17 -7.80 13.97
C THR A 953 25.60 -7.29 12.65
N ARG A 954 25.29 -8.22 11.74
CA ARG A 954 24.69 -7.97 10.41
C ARG A 954 23.33 -7.28 10.49
N ILE A 955 22.46 -7.69 11.42
CA ILE A 955 21.22 -7.00 11.75
C ILE A 955 21.48 -5.55 12.19
N GLY A 956 22.58 -5.31 12.93
CA GLY A 956 23.03 -3.98 13.31
C GLY A 956 23.45 -3.13 12.11
N GLU A 957 24.27 -3.67 11.21
CA GLU A 957 24.67 -3.03 9.95
C GLU A 957 23.46 -2.65 9.09
N ILE A 958 22.53 -3.60 8.89
CA ILE A 958 21.32 -3.40 8.09
C ILE A 958 20.43 -2.31 8.71
N LYS A 959 20.31 -2.27 10.04
CA LYS A 959 19.54 -1.22 10.74
C LYS A 959 20.23 0.15 10.68
N ALA A 960 21.56 0.19 10.65
CA ALA A 960 22.33 1.41 10.47
C ALA A 960 22.22 1.94 9.03
N SER A 961 22.32 1.09 8.01
CA SER A 961 22.18 1.51 6.61
C SER A 961 20.76 1.93 6.26
N MET A 962 19.74 1.20 6.75
CA MET A 962 18.33 1.56 6.54
C MET A 962 17.86 2.82 7.31
N ALA A 963 18.63 3.30 8.29
CA ALA A 963 18.38 4.60 8.91
C ALA A 963 18.73 5.78 7.98
N ILE A 964 19.56 5.54 6.94
CA ILE A 964 20.00 6.54 5.97
C ILE A 964 19.02 6.54 4.79
N ASN A 965 17.96 7.36 4.89
CA ASN A 965 16.97 7.48 3.81
C ASN A 965 17.48 8.40 2.69
N VAL A 966 18.29 7.85 1.79
CA VAL A 966 18.88 8.54 0.63
C VAL A 966 17.82 9.16 -0.29
N GLU A 967 16.61 8.61 -0.37
CA GLU A 967 15.51 9.20 -1.15
C GLU A 967 14.93 10.45 -0.47
N ALA A 968 14.81 10.45 0.87
CA ALA A 968 14.43 11.64 1.62
C ALA A 968 15.49 12.75 1.50
N GLU A 969 16.78 12.41 1.58
CA GLU A 969 17.87 13.38 1.37
C GLU A 969 17.84 13.98 -0.05
N ARG A 970 17.67 13.13 -1.09
CA ARG A 970 17.49 13.60 -2.47
C ARG A 970 16.27 14.50 -2.64
N LYS A 971 15.14 14.15 -2.01
CA LYS A 971 13.90 14.93 -2.12
C LYS A 971 13.98 16.26 -1.35
N VAL A 972 14.69 16.30 -0.22
CA VAL A 972 15.02 17.55 0.49
C VAL A 972 15.95 18.43 -0.36
N ALA A 973 16.96 17.86 -1.01
CA ALA A 973 17.84 18.59 -1.92
C ALA A 973 17.06 19.18 -3.12
N GLN A 974 16.21 18.38 -3.77
CA GLN A 974 15.35 18.84 -4.87
C GLN A 974 14.41 19.97 -4.43
N LEU A 975 13.70 19.81 -3.31
CA LEU A 975 12.80 20.84 -2.78
C LEU A 975 13.55 22.13 -2.40
N ASN A 976 14.81 22.03 -1.97
CA ASN A 976 15.65 23.19 -1.67
C ASN A 976 16.10 23.92 -2.96
N ASP A 977 16.42 23.20 -4.04
CA ASP A 977 16.72 23.81 -5.34
C ASP A 977 15.47 24.44 -5.99
N GLU A 978 14.31 23.78 -5.88
CA GLU A 978 13.01 24.32 -6.30
C GLU A 978 12.65 25.58 -5.51
N MET A 979 12.82 25.57 -4.18
CA MET A 979 12.64 26.75 -3.32
C MET A 979 13.60 27.89 -3.71
N GLN A 980 14.87 27.60 -3.97
CA GLN A 980 15.81 28.62 -4.46
C GLN A 980 15.45 29.13 -5.86
N GLY A 981 14.82 28.31 -6.71
CA GLY A 981 14.27 28.72 -8.00
C GLY A 981 13.08 29.68 -7.84
N LEU A 982 12.16 29.35 -6.93
CA LEU A 982 11.00 30.20 -6.59
C LEU A 982 11.43 31.53 -5.96
N VAL A 983 12.40 31.52 -5.04
CA VAL A 983 12.97 32.76 -4.46
C VAL A 983 13.64 33.63 -5.53
N ARG A 984 14.35 33.03 -6.49
CA ARG A 984 14.89 33.75 -7.66
C ARG A 984 13.78 34.34 -8.53
N SER A 985 12.70 33.60 -8.79
CA SER A 985 11.55 34.05 -9.59
C SER A 985 10.69 35.11 -8.90
N LEU A 986 10.58 35.08 -7.57
CA LEU A 986 9.94 36.15 -6.80
C LEU A 986 10.76 37.44 -6.93
N LYS A 987 12.08 37.36 -6.76
CA LYS A 987 12.95 38.53 -6.86
C LYS A 987 12.93 39.22 -8.23
N THR A 988 12.79 38.49 -9.34
CA THR A 988 12.58 39.09 -10.66
C THR A 988 11.16 39.66 -10.85
N ARG A 989 10.13 39.08 -10.20
CA ARG A 989 8.79 39.69 -10.18
C ARG A 989 8.75 40.97 -9.37
N ASP A 990 9.36 41.01 -8.18
CA ASP A 990 9.50 42.22 -7.36
C ASP A 990 10.20 43.34 -8.15
N GLN A 991 11.29 43.01 -8.85
CA GLN A 991 11.96 43.99 -9.72
C GLN A 991 11.03 44.46 -10.85
N SER A 992 10.31 43.56 -11.52
CA SER A 992 9.34 43.94 -12.56
C SER A 992 8.16 44.77 -12.03
N ILE A 993 7.79 44.62 -10.75
CA ILE A 993 6.76 45.41 -10.07
C ILE A 993 7.31 46.80 -9.69
N GLN A 994 8.57 46.90 -9.26
CA GLN A 994 9.23 48.19 -9.04
C GLN A 994 9.38 48.97 -10.35
N GLU A 995 9.78 48.30 -11.44
CA GLU A 995 9.87 48.88 -12.78
C GLU A 995 8.51 49.33 -13.33
N SER A 996 7.43 48.57 -13.07
CA SER A 996 6.07 49.00 -13.46
C SER A 996 5.54 50.15 -12.59
N THR A 997 5.82 50.15 -11.27
CA THR A 997 5.44 51.23 -10.35
C THR A 997 6.07 52.58 -10.76
N VAL A 998 7.38 52.59 -11.04
CA VAL A 998 8.08 53.80 -11.54
C VAL A 998 7.51 54.26 -12.89
N LYS A 999 7.06 53.32 -13.73
CA LYS A 999 6.40 53.63 -15.00
C LYS A 999 4.99 54.21 -14.82
N ILE A 1000 4.26 53.77 -13.78
CA ILE A 1000 2.96 54.33 -13.38
C ILE A 1000 3.16 55.77 -12.87
N GLU A 1001 4.07 56.02 -11.93
CA GLU A 1001 4.40 57.40 -11.47
C GLU A 1001 4.76 58.35 -12.63
N LEU A 1002 5.49 57.84 -13.63
CA LEU A 1002 5.87 58.62 -14.82
C LEU A 1002 4.67 58.94 -15.72
N LEU A 1003 3.70 58.02 -15.83
CA LEU A 1003 2.46 58.23 -16.58
C LEU A 1003 1.51 59.16 -15.82
N GLU A 1004 1.39 59.02 -14.51
CA GLU A 1004 0.63 59.94 -13.64
C GLU A 1004 1.18 61.36 -13.73
N ARG A 1005 2.50 61.56 -13.59
CA ARG A 1005 3.12 62.90 -13.76
C ARG A 1005 2.91 63.48 -15.17
N ARG A 1006 2.78 62.65 -16.20
CA ARG A 1006 2.41 63.09 -17.56
C ARG A 1006 0.93 63.42 -17.68
N MET A 1007 0.05 62.66 -17.04
CA MET A 1007 -1.40 62.91 -16.99
C MET A 1007 -1.68 64.20 -16.22
N GLU A 1008 -1.04 64.42 -15.08
CA GLU A 1008 -1.07 65.64 -14.27
C GLU A 1008 -0.62 66.88 -15.08
N ALA A 1009 0.45 66.74 -15.88
CA ALA A 1009 0.89 67.80 -16.79
C ALA A 1009 -0.09 68.05 -17.95
N SER A 1010 -0.65 66.98 -18.53
CA SER A 1010 -1.67 67.08 -19.59
C SER A 1010 -2.98 67.68 -19.08
N LYS A 1011 -3.36 67.40 -17.82
CA LYS A 1011 -4.51 67.99 -17.15
C LYS A 1011 -4.31 69.48 -16.95
N LYS A 1012 -3.15 69.92 -16.43
CA LYS A 1012 -2.80 71.34 -16.33
C LYS A 1012 -2.76 72.07 -17.68
N GLN A 1013 -2.43 71.37 -18.77
CA GLN A 1013 -2.57 71.91 -20.13
C GLN A 1013 -4.03 72.03 -20.58
N ALA A 1014 -4.88 71.06 -20.26
CA ALA A 1014 -6.32 71.12 -20.53
C ALA A 1014 -7.03 72.21 -19.70
N ASP A 1015 -6.76 72.28 -18.39
CA ASP A 1015 -7.26 73.33 -17.49
C ASP A 1015 -6.82 74.72 -18.01
N GLY A 1016 -5.57 74.84 -18.46
CA GLY A 1016 -5.04 76.05 -19.11
C GLY A 1016 -5.80 76.42 -20.39
N LEU A 1017 -6.10 75.45 -21.26
CA LEU A 1017 -6.92 75.68 -22.45
C LEU A 1017 -8.33 76.16 -22.09
N VAL A 1018 -8.97 75.56 -21.08
CA VAL A 1018 -10.31 76.01 -20.60
C VAL A 1018 -10.26 77.44 -20.06
N THR A 1019 -9.20 77.83 -19.35
CA THR A 1019 -9.05 79.24 -18.92
C THR A 1019 -8.86 80.19 -20.10
N LEU A 1020 -8.09 79.81 -21.12
CA LEU A 1020 -7.89 80.60 -22.34
C LEU A 1020 -9.18 80.70 -23.17
N GLU A 1021 -9.99 79.64 -23.25
CA GLU A 1021 -11.31 79.67 -23.90
C GLU A 1021 -12.30 80.59 -23.16
N ALA A 1022 -12.29 80.59 -21.82
CA ALA A 1022 -13.08 81.50 -21.01
C ALA A 1022 -12.65 82.96 -21.19
N GLU A 1023 -11.35 83.24 -21.27
CA GLU A 1023 -10.82 84.58 -21.59
C GLU A 1023 -11.16 85.01 -23.02
N LEU A 1024 -11.09 84.11 -24.01
CA LEU A 1024 -11.46 84.39 -25.40
C LEU A 1024 -12.97 84.65 -25.55
N LEU A 1025 -13.82 83.91 -24.84
CA LEU A 1025 -15.26 84.19 -24.75
C LEU A 1025 -15.55 85.54 -24.09
N LYS A 1026 -14.81 85.90 -23.03
CA LYS A 1026 -14.92 87.21 -22.36
C LYS A 1026 -14.46 88.34 -23.28
N ALA A 1027 -13.37 88.16 -24.01
CA ALA A 1027 -12.88 89.09 -25.02
C ALA A 1027 -13.89 89.28 -26.15
N ARG A 1028 -14.47 88.20 -26.71
CA ARG A 1028 -15.56 88.27 -27.70
C ARG A 1028 -16.83 88.95 -27.20
N LYS A 1029 -17.14 88.84 -25.90
CA LYS A 1029 -18.25 89.58 -25.31
C LYS A 1029 -17.94 91.08 -25.21
N GLN A 1030 -16.70 91.45 -24.90
CA GLN A 1030 -16.25 92.85 -24.93
C GLN A 1030 -16.20 93.38 -26.38
N GLU A 1031 -15.72 92.58 -27.34
CA GLU A 1031 -15.75 92.86 -28.78
C GLU A 1031 -17.16 93.22 -29.25
N ARG A 1032 -18.17 92.38 -28.95
CA ARG A 1032 -19.58 92.71 -29.23
C ARG A 1032 -20.06 93.98 -28.53
N HIS A 1033 -19.72 94.20 -27.26
CA HIS A 1033 -20.11 95.45 -26.59
C HIS A 1033 -19.42 96.69 -27.20
N TYR A 1034 -18.26 96.54 -27.85
CA TYR A 1034 -17.64 97.59 -28.66
C TYR A 1034 -18.28 97.70 -30.06
N GLU A 1035 -18.71 96.61 -30.70
CA GLU A 1035 -19.49 96.65 -31.94
C GLU A 1035 -20.85 97.34 -31.71
N GLU A 1036 -21.61 96.93 -30.69
CA GLU A 1036 -22.86 97.54 -30.24
C GLU A 1036 -22.67 99.04 -29.93
N ALA A 1037 -21.59 99.40 -29.23
CA ALA A 1037 -21.26 100.80 -28.95
C ALA A 1037 -20.82 101.58 -30.21
N MET A 1038 -20.14 100.95 -31.17
CA MET A 1038 -19.82 101.60 -32.45
C MET A 1038 -21.05 101.74 -33.34
N GLU A 1039 -21.98 100.78 -33.36
CA GLU A 1039 -23.23 100.88 -34.11
C GLU A 1039 -24.15 101.95 -33.50
N GLN A 1040 -24.20 102.05 -32.17
CA GLN A 1040 -24.85 103.16 -31.46
C GLN A 1040 -24.20 104.52 -31.79
N LEU A 1041 -22.86 104.62 -31.75
CA LEU A 1041 -22.13 105.84 -32.11
C LEU A 1041 -22.26 106.19 -33.61
N GLN A 1042 -22.42 105.19 -34.49
CA GLN A 1042 -22.66 105.38 -35.92
C GLN A 1042 -24.08 105.91 -36.16
N ALA A 1043 -25.09 105.38 -35.44
CA ALA A 1043 -26.46 105.89 -35.47
C ALA A 1043 -26.57 107.31 -34.89
N ASP A 1044 -25.84 107.61 -33.81
CA ASP A 1044 -25.71 108.96 -33.26
C ASP A 1044 -24.98 109.89 -34.25
N LEU A 1045 -23.99 109.40 -35.01
CA LEU A 1045 -23.34 110.14 -36.09
C LEU A 1045 -24.29 110.44 -37.24
N ASP A 1046 -25.08 109.46 -37.70
CA ASP A 1046 -26.08 109.63 -38.76
C ASP A 1046 -27.20 110.59 -38.32
N ALA A 1047 -27.60 110.54 -37.05
CA ALA A 1047 -28.53 111.51 -36.46
C ALA A 1047 -27.92 112.92 -36.40
N LEU A 1048 -26.66 113.05 -35.97
CA LEU A 1048 -25.91 114.31 -35.97
C LEU A 1048 -25.60 114.83 -37.39
N GLU A 1049 -25.51 113.96 -38.40
CA GLU A 1049 -25.41 114.32 -39.82
C GLU A 1049 -26.76 114.82 -40.36
N GLN A 1050 -27.88 114.15 -40.04
CA GLN A 1050 -29.22 114.66 -40.36
C GLN A 1050 -29.50 116.01 -39.70
N ASP A 1051 -29.08 116.21 -38.46
CA ASP A 1051 -29.21 117.50 -37.78
C ASP A 1051 -28.19 118.53 -38.28
N ASN A 1052 -27.00 118.11 -38.73
CA ASN A 1052 -26.10 118.98 -39.51
C ASN A 1052 -26.74 119.44 -40.81
N ALA A 1053 -27.46 118.57 -41.51
CA ALA A 1053 -28.15 118.91 -42.76
C ALA A 1053 -29.28 119.93 -42.54
N LYS A 1054 -29.92 119.91 -41.35
CA LYS A 1054 -30.91 120.91 -40.92
C LYS A 1054 -30.23 122.22 -40.46
N LEU A 1055 -29.16 122.12 -39.68
CA LEU A 1055 -28.46 123.26 -39.05
C LEU A 1055 -27.47 124.01 -39.97
N LYS A 1056 -27.05 123.43 -41.10
CA LYS A 1056 -26.21 124.10 -42.13
C LYS A 1056 -26.86 125.31 -42.83
N THR A 1057 -28.02 125.77 -42.35
CA THR A 1057 -28.69 127.00 -42.81
C THR A 1057 -28.52 128.21 -41.87
N LEU A 1058 -27.99 128.06 -40.64
CA LEU A 1058 -27.84 129.17 -39.68
C LEU A 1058 -26.52 129.09 -38.85
N SER A 1059 -25.64 130.09 -39.05
CA SER A 1059 -24.48 130.56 -38.23
C SER A 1059 -23.63 129.53 -37.45
N ALA A 1060 -22.31 129.36 -37.65
CA ALA A 1060 -21.19 130.32 -37.80
C ALA A 1060 -20.78 131.09 -36.52
N GLY A 1061 -19.69 130.65 -35.86
CA GLY A 1061 -18.86 131.51 -34.98
C GLY A 1061 -18.21 130.85 -33.73
N GLN A 1062 -16.88 130.68 -33.75
CA GLN A 1062 -15.90 130.87 -32.64
C GLN A 1062 -16.01 130.05 -31.31
N GLU A 1063 -14.96 129.78 -30.49
CA GLU A 1063 -13.48 129.65 -30.65
C GLU A 1063 -12.87 129.15 -29.29
N ARG A 1064 -11.69 128.46 -29.29
CA ARG A 1064 -10.79 128.17 -28.12
C ARG A 1064 -11.28 127.10 -27.09
N GLN A 1065 -10.45 126.39 -26.29
CA GLN A 1065 -8.97 126.26 -26.20
C GLN A 1065 -8.56 124.89 -25.58
N ALA A 1066 -7.28 124.50 -25.72
CA ALA A 1066 -6.63 123.29 -25.14
C ALA A 1066 -5.88 123.61 -23.80
N PRO A 1067 -5.01 122.78 -23.15
CA PRO A 1067 -4.43 121.44 -23.48
C PRO A 1067 -4.29 120.44 -22.28
N GLY A 1068 -3.56 119.32 -22.43
CA GLY A 1068 -3.05 118.49 -21.30
C GLY A 1068 -2.43 117.12 -21.66
N VAL A 1069 -1.14 116.91 -21.36
CA VAL A 1069 -0.23 115.78 -21.73
C VAL A 1069 0.97 115.83 -20.72
N PRO A 1070 1.71 114.75 -20.30
CA PRO A 1070 1.96 113.42 -20.92
C PRO A 1070 1.86 112.20 -19.95
N GLN A 1071 2.51 111.07 -20.29
CA GLN A 1071 3.12 110.03 -19.40
C GLN A 1071 4.32 110.65 -18.59
N PRO A 1072 5.32 109.95 -17.97
CA PRO A 1072 5.60 108.50 -17.77
C PRO A 1072 6.21 108.11 -16.38
N GLU A 1073 6.77 106.88 -16.30
CA GLU A 1073 8.08 106.49 -15.72
C GLU A 1073 8.37 106.24 -14.20
N THR A 1074 8.87 105.00 -13.96
CA THR A 1074 10.03 104.50 -13.15
C THR A 1074 10.28 104.78 -11.65
N GLU A 1075 10.56 103.66 -10.96
CA GLU A 1075 11.65 103.35 -9.99
C GLU A 1075 12.13 104.38 -8.94
N SER A 1076 12.17 103.96 -7.66
CA SER A 1076 13.43 103.74 -6.91
C SER A 1076 13.19 103.25 -5.46
N ILE A 1077 14.28 102.81 -4.79
CA ILE A 1077 14.32 102.14 -3.47
C ILE A 1077 14.93 103.10 -2.43
N PRO A 1078 14.53 103.02 -1.15
CA PRO A 1078 15.58 102.85 -0.11
C PRO A 1078 15.24 101.85 1.00
N ILE A 1079 16.30 101.21 1.52
CA ILE A 1079 16.40 100.42 2.76
C ILE A 1079 16.96 101.41 3.82
N GLU A 1080 16.57 101.47 5.09
CA GLU A 1080 16.83 100.55 6.23
C GLU A 1080 16.20 101.20 7.49
N GLY A 1081 15.82 100.54 8.59
CA GLY A 1081 15.76 99.12 8.95
C GLY A 1081 15.61 98.93 10.48
N SER A 1082 15.74 97.68 10.95
CA SER A 1082 16.03 97.28 12.34
C SER A 1082 15.06 97.68 13.48
N LEU A 1083 13.92 96.98 13.57
CA LEU A 1083 13.40 96.53 14.88
C LEU A 1083 12.63 95.19 14.78
N GLU A 1084 11.94 94.97 13.67
CA GLU A 1084 11.04 93.82 13.45
C GLU A 1084 11.75 92.45 13.40
N THR A 1085 13.04 92.38 13.09
CA THR A 1085 13.76 91.11 12.87
C THR A 1085 13.90 90.24 14.13
N SER A 1086 13.82 90.84 15.33
CA SER A 1086 13.76 90.10 16.59
C SER A 1086 12.35 89.52 16.83
N TYR A 1087 11.33 90.34 16.67
CA TYR A 1087 9.92 89.95 16.80
C TYR A 1087 9.53 88.86 15.78
N LEU A 1088 9.96 88.99 14.53
CA LEU A 1088 9.73 87.98 13.49
C LEU A 1088 10.41 86.63 13.78
N LEU A 1089 11.58 86.61 14.43
CA LEU A 1089 12.21 85.35 14.83
C LEU A 1089 11.45 84.66 15.98
N GLU A 1090 11.04 85.42 16.99
CA GLU A 1090 10.21 84.92 18.08
C GLU A 1090 8.84 84.43 17.57
N GLN A 1091 8.23 85.16 16.63
CA GLN A 1091 6.98 84.78 15.98
C GLN A 1091 7.15 83.56 15.05
N ILE A 1092 8.29 83.42 14.34
CA ILE A 1092 8.59 82.23 13.52
C ILE A 1092 8.80 80.99 14.38
N ASP A 1093 9.47 81.08 15.53
CA ASP A 1093 9.63 79.91 16.41
C ASP A 1093 8.35 79.60 17.21
N ALA A 1094 7.51 80.61 17.53
CA ALA A 1094 6.14 80.39 17.99
C ALA A 1094 5.28 79.69 16.93
N PHE A 1095 5.33 80.12 15.66
CA PHE A 1095 4.65 79.44 14.54
C PHE A 1095 5.24 78.06 14.23
N ARG A 1096 6.54 77.81 14.47
CA ARG A 1096 7.10 76.45 14.42
C ARG A 1096 6.65 75.60 15.61
N GLY A 1097 6.36 76.22 16.76
CA GLY A 1097 5.69 75.60 17.89
C GLY A 1097 4.29 75.14 17.51
N THR A 1098 3.44 76.04 16.99
CA THR A 1098 2.08 75.69 16.57
C THR A 1098 2.05 74.78 15.34
N VAL A 1099 2.95 74.91 14.37
CA VAL A 1099 3.06 73.96 13.24
C VAL A 1099 3.59 72.60 13.68
N ARG A 1100 4.44 72.51 14.71
CA ARG A 1100 4.78 71.21 15.32
C ARG A 1100 3.59 70.62 16.08
N PHE A 1101 2.89 71.42 16.88
CA PHE A 1101 1.68 71.00 17.58
C PHE A 1101 0.65 70.48 16.56
N LEU A 1102 0.25 71.29 15.57
CA LEU A 1102 -0.67 70.91 14.50
C LEU A 1102 -0.18 69.75 13.64
N ARG A 1103 1.13 69.55 13.44
CA ARG A 1103 1.64 68.31 12.78
C ARG A 1103 1.56 67.09 13.69
N THR A 1104 1.71 67.25 15.00
CA THR A 1104 1.56 66.17 15.98
C THR A 1104 0.08 65.81 16.11
N GLU A 1105 -0.80 66.82 16.21
CA GLU A 1105 -2.25 66.71 16.18
C GLU A 1105 -2.72 66.04 14.87
N ASN A 1106 -2.27 66.52 13.70
CA ASN A 1106 -2.67 65.96 12.41
C ASN A 1106 -2.06 64.57 12.17
N SER A 1107 -0.92 64.23 12.79
CA SER A 1107 -0.36 62.87 12.80
C SER A 1107 -1.04 61.96 13.82
N TYR A 1108 -1.59 62.50 14.90
CA TYR A 1108 -2.41 61.78 15.87
C TYR A 1108 -3.79 61.49 15.28
N LEU A 1109 -4.39 62.45 14.58
CA LEU A 1109 -5.67 62.33 13.87
C LEU A 1109 -5.58 61.41 12.64
N LYS A 1110 -4.58 61.58 11.76
CA LYS A 1110 -4.34 60.61 10.66
C LYS A 1110 -3.87 59.26 11.15
N GLY A 1111 -3.19 59.24 12.30
CA GLY A 1111 -2.88 58.01 13.02
C GLY A 1111 -4.07 57.48 13.83
N GLN A 1112 -5.21 58.18 13.90
CA GLN A 1112 -6.34 57.80 14.75
C GLN A 1112 -7.18 56.71 14.10
N ASP A 1113 -7.29 56.71 12.78
CA ASP A 1113 -7.89 55.59 12.05
C ASP A 1113 -7.00 54.36 12.15
N LEU A 1114 -5.67 54.50 12.00
CA LEU A 1114 -4.71 53.41 12.21
C LEU A 1114 -4.67 52.92 13.68
N LEU A 1115 -4.85 53.82 14.65
CA LEU A 1115 -5.01 53.47 16.07
C LEU A 1115 -6.34 52.76 16.31
N ARG A 1116 -7.45 53.22 15.69
CA ARG A 1116 -8.74 52.53 15.74
C ARG A 1116 -8.68 51.17 15.04
N GLU A 1117 -7.92 51.00 13.96
CA GLU A 1117 -7.64 49.68 13.39
C GLU A 1117 -6.84 48.81 14.38
N ILE A 1118 -5.80 49.34 15.03
CA ILE A 1118 -4.98 48.61 16.00
C ILE A 1118 -5.75 48.29 17.31
N GLU A 1119 -6.73 49.12 17.69
CA GLU A 1119 -7.62 48.92 18.85
C GLU A 1119 -8.88 48.10 18.50
N ALA A 1120 -9.29 48.03 17.23
CA ALA A 1120 -10.35 47.15 16.73
C ALA A 1120 -9.84 45.77 16.30
N LEU A 1121 -8.55 45.64 15.98
CA LEU A 1121 -7.88 44.34 15.96
C LEU A 1121 -8.09 43.65 17.32
N PRO A 1122 -8.54 42.39 17.35
CA PRO A 1122 -8.81 41.71 18.62
C PRO A 1122 -7.53 41.65 19.44
N ALA A 1123 -7.59 42.19 20.66
CA ALA A 1123 -6.45 42.30 21.56
C ALA A 1123 -5.69 40.98 21.64
N LEU A 1124 -4.38 41.02 21.36
CA LEU A 1124 -3.52 39.84 21.35
C LEU A 1124 -3.75 39.05 22.65
N PRO A 1125 -4.23 37.79 22.57
CA PRO A 1125 -4.64 37.06 23.77
C PRO A 1125 -3.42 36.91 24.68
N GLU A 1126 -3.55 37.38 25.92
CA GLU A 1126 -2.47 37.28 26.90
C GLU A 1126 -1.94 35.83 26.91
N PRO A 1127 -0.60 35.63 26.84
CA PRO A 1127 -0.04 34.29 26.80
C PRO A 1127 -0.37 33.58 28.11
N ILE A 1128 -1.45 32.76 28.10
CA ILE A 1128 -2.18 32.29 29.28
C ILE A 1128 -1.19 31.96 30.39
N SER A 1129 -1.14 32.84 31.38
CA SER A 1129 -0.20 32.71 32.50
C SER A 1129 -0.41 31.32 33.09
N ARG A 1130 0.64 30.50 33.05
CA ARG A 1130 0.56 29.12 33.53
C ARG A 1130 0.29 29.20 35.03
N LEU A 1131 -0.97 29.06 35.42
CA LEU A 1131 -1.38 28.85 36.80
C LEU A 1131 -0.40 27.86 37.42
N PRO A 1132 0.29 28.22 38.52
CA PRO A 1132 1.31 27.37 39.11
C PRO A 1132 0.76 25.96 39.28
N THR A 1133 1.52 24.97 38.82
CA THR A 1133 1.09 23.57 38.85
C THR A 1133 0.64 23.26 40.28
N PRO A 1134 -0.64 22.89 40.51
CA PRO A 1134 -1.05 22.44 41.83
C PRO A 1134 -0.12 21.29 42.25
N PRO A 1135 0.33 21.24 43.51
CA PRO A 1135 1.24 20.20 43.94
C PRO A 1135 0.61 18.83 43.66
N LEU A 1136 1.43 17.90 43.18
CA LEU A 1136 1.01 16.52 42.90
C LEU A 1136 0.57 15.86 44.22
N ASP A 1137 -0.73 15.83 44.48
CA ASP A 1137 -1.31 15.10 45.61
C ASP A 1137 -1.52 13.63 45.21
N PRO A 1138 -0.72 12.67 45.74
CA PRO A 1138 -0.57 11.35 45.12
C PRO A 1138 -1.57 10.31 45.66
N SER A 1139 -2.83 10.69 45.93
CA SER A 1139 -3.81 9.75 46.48
C SER A 1139 -5.28 10.01 46.14
N SER A 1140 -5.80 9.24 45.18
CA SER A 1140 -7.07 8.49 45.38
C SER A 1140 -7.25 7.38 44.34
N LEU A 1141 -6.91 6.14 44.73
CA LEU A 1141 -7.55 4.94 44.15
C LEU A 1141 -8.74 4.59 45.04
N SER A 1142 -9.97 4.71 44.53
CA SER A 1142 -11.15 4.04 45.11
C SER A 1142 -12.27 3.88 44.09
N ASP A 1143 -12.75 2.66 43.95
CA ASP A 1143 -14.12 2.38 43.53
C ASP A 1143 -15.03 2.52 44.76
N SER A 1144 -15.97 3.47 44.75
CA SER A 1144 -17.09 3.49 45.71
C SER A 1144 -18.27 4.28 45.16
N ASP A 1145 -19.40 3.60 44.92
CA ASP A 1145 -20.70 4.23 44.69
C ASP A 1145 -21.19 4.95 45.96
N GLY A 1146 -21.94 6.04 45.78
CA GLY A 1146 -22.92 6.52 46.76
C GLY A 1146 -22.63 7.85 47.46
N SER A 1147 -23.12 8.94 46.85
CA SER A 1147 -23.75 10.05 47.60
C SER A 1147 -24.75 10.75 46.69
N ASP A 1148 -25.97 10.97 47.16
CA ASP A 1148 -26.87 11.94 46.54
C ASP A 1148 -26.33 13.35 46.78
N SER A 1149 -26.46 14.23 45.78
CA SER A 1149 -26.25 15.66 45.91
C SER A 1149 -26.97 16.39 44.77
N ASP A 1150 -28.05 17.13 45.09
CA ASP A 1150 -28.86 17.91 44.14
C ASP A 1150 -28.14 19.18 43.64
N THR A 1151 -26.91 19.03 43.16
CA THR A 1151 -26.15 20.06 42.43
C THR A 1151 -26.10 19.66 40.96
N PRO A 1152 -26.62 20.47 40.02
CA PRO A 1152 -26.47 20.17 38.60
C PRO A 1152 -24.97 20.06 38.25
N PRO A 1153 -24.55 19.06 37.46
CA PRO A 1153 -23.14 18.88 37.15
C PRO A 1153 -22.61 20.12 36.41
N PRO A 1154 -21.38 20.59 36.72
CA PRO A 1154 -20.79 21.71 36.00
C PRO A 1154 -20.68 21.37 34.50
N PRO A 1155 -20.83 22.35 33.59
CA PRO A 1155 -20.86 22.10 32.17
C PRO A 1155 -19.59 21.34 31.73
N PRO A 1156 -19.72 20.30 30.88
CA PRO A 1156 -18.64 19.37 30.59
C PRO A 1156 -17.48 20.08 29.89
N THR A 1157 -16.39 20.36 30.61
CA THR A 1157 -15.23 21.00 30.01
C THR A 1157 -14.55 20.08 28.99
N LEU A 1158 -13.92 20.68 27.97
CA LEU A 1158 -13.12 19.96 26.98
C LEU A 1158 -12.02 19.08 27.62
N ARG A 1159 -11.49 19.47 28.79
CA ARG A 1159 -10.52 18.64 29.54
C ARG A 1159 -11.15 17.38 30.11
N SER A 1160 -12.29 17.50 30.81
CA SER A 1160 -13.02 16.33 31.35
C SER A 1160 -13.44 15.36 30.25
N LEU A 1161 -13.98 15.88 29.14
CA LEU A 1161 -14.38 15.05 28.01
C LEU A 1161 -13.15 14.40 27.35
N THR A 1162 -12.05 15.13 27.14
CA THR A 1162 -10.77 14.56 26.66
C THR A 1162 -10.24 13.43 27.55
N THR A 1163 -10.37 13.53 28.89
CA THR A 1163 -9.97 12.43 29.79
C THR A 1163 -10.90 11.23 29.69
N GLU A 1164 -12.21 11.44 29.57
CA GLU A 1164 -13.18 10.36 29.40
C GLU A 1164 -12.98 9.63 28.06
N THR A 1165 -12.79 10.37 26.96
CA THR A 1165 -12.46 9.82 25.63
C THR A 1165 -11.20 8.96 25.68
N LYS A 1166 -10.13 9.41 26.34
CA LYS A 1166 -8.88 8.65 26.45
C LYS A 1166 -9.04 7.35 27.25
N MET A 1167 -9.83 7.38 28.33
CA MET A 1167 -10.14 6.18 29.12
C MET A 1167 -11.00 5.20 28.33
N LEU A 1168 -12.06 5.68 27.69
CA LEU A 1168 -12.97 4.86 26.89
C LEU A 1168 -12.25 4.26 25.66
N TYR A 1169 -11.43 5.05 24.97
CA TYR A 1169 -10.59 4.59 23.85
C TYR A 1169 -9.62 3.49 24.28
N ARG A 1170 -8.96 3.63 25.45
CA ARG A 1170 -8.09 2.59 26.01
C ARG A 1170 -8.87 1.30 26.31
N ASP A 1171 -10.07 1.41 26.85
CA ASP A 1171 -10.89 0.25 27.21
C ASP A 1171 -11.51 -0.43 25.97
N VAL A 1172 -11.87 0.33 24.93
CA VAL A 1172 -12.25 -0.19 23.61
C VAL A 1172 -11.08 -0.88 22.91
N ILE A 1173 -9.87 -0.31 22.93
CA ILE A 1173 -8.65 -0.97 22.43
C ILE A 1173 -8.40 -2.26 23.19
N LYS A 1174 -8.51 -2.25 24.53
CA LYS A 1174 -8.33 -3.46 25.35
C LYS A 1174 -9.38 -4.52 25.03
N PHE A 1175 -10.59 -4.12 24.65
CA PHE A 1175 -11.67 -5.02 24.21
C PHE A 1175 -11.42 -5.60 22.81
N SER A 1176 -10.90 -4.82 21.85
CA SER A 1176 -10.57 -5.32 20.51
C SER A 1176 -9.28 -6.15 20.48
N SER A 1177 -8.26 -5.76 21.24
CA SER A 1177 -6.96 -6.43 21.32
C SER A 1177 -6.94 -7.70 22.19
N SER A 1178 -8.06 -8.08 22.81
CA SER A 1178 -8.15 -9.28 23.64
C SER A 1178 -9.26 -10.24 23.16
N PRO A 1179 -9.13 -10.88 21.98
CA PRO A 1179 -10.09 -11.87 21.50
C PRO A 1179 -10.16 -13.07 22.47
N ARG A 1180 -11.23 -13.14 23.26
CA ARG A 1180 -11.47 -14.25 24.20
C ARG A 1180 -12.15 -15.40 23.47
N VAL A 1181 -11.35 -16.41 23.11
CA VAL A 1181 -11.87 -17.72 22.65
C VAL A 1181 -12.68 -18.36 23.76
N VAL A 1182 -13.81 -18.98 23.40
CA VAL A 1182 -14.73 -19.63 24.35
C VAL A 1182 -14.09 -20.88 24.93
N ASP A 1183 -13.93 -20.95 26.25
CA ASP A 1183 -13.32 -22.10 26.92
C ASP A 1183 -14.29 -23.29 26.95
N LEU A 1184 -13.93 -24.35 26.23
CA LEU A 1184 -14.64 -25.64 26.18
C LEU A 1184 -13.99 -26.70 27.09
N SER A 1185 -12.86 -26.43 27.74
CA SER A 1185 -12.09 -27.43 28.51
C SER A 1185 -12.93 -28.09 29.61
N ALA A 1186 -13.64 -27.29 30.41
CA ALA A 1186 -14.53 -27.75 31.47
C ALA A 1186 -15.76 -28.53 30.96
N LEU A 1187 -16.15 -28.35 29.71
CA LEU A 1187 -17.23 -29.11 29.06
C LEU A 1187 -16.71 -30.43 28.50
N ASN A 1188 -15.53 -30.41 27.85
CA ASN A 1188 -14.91 -31.60 27.27
C ASN A 1188 -14.42 -32.58 28.33
N ALA A 1189 -13.78 -32.10 29.41
CA ALA A 1189 -13.33 -32.94 30.52
C ALA A 1189 -14.49 -33.72 31.14
N LYS A 1190 -15.57 -33.03 31.51
CA LYS A 1190 -16.76 -33.71 32.06
C LYS A 1190 -17.52 -34.57 31.04
N ARG A 1191 -17.52 -34.22 29.75
CA ARG A 1191 -18.14 -35.05 28.71
C ARG A 1191 -17.38 -36.39 28.52
N ALA A 1192 -16.08 -36.40 28.78
CA ALA A 1192 -15.28 -37.64 28.84
C ALA A 1192 -15.64 -38.49 30.08
N GLU A 1193 -15.85 -37.86 31.25
CA GLU A 1193 -16.29 -38.55 32.47
C GLU A 1193 -17.66 -39.25 32.30
N THR A 1194 -18.62 -38.62 31.61
CA THR A 1194 -20.03 -39.06 31.60
C THR A 1194 -20.46 -39.89 30.38
N LYS A 1195 -19.52 -40.42 29.58
CA LYS A 1195 -19.78 -41.30 28.40
C LYS A 1195 -20.98 -40.87 27.53
N GLY A 1196 -21.07 -39.58 27.20
CA GLY A 1196 -22.10 -39.03 26.30
C GLY A 1196 -23.40 -38.54 26.95
N GLY A 1197 -23.59 -38.68 28.27
CA GLY A 1197 -24.75 -38.13 28.98
C GLY A 1197 -24.79 -36.59 29.04
N LYS A 1198 -25.96 -36.00 29.38
CA LYS A 1198 -26.10 -34.56 29.63
C LYS A 1198 -25.29 -34.14 30.87
N VAL A 1199 -24.33 -33.24 30.67
CA VAL A 1199 -23.38 -32.80 31.72
C VAL A 1199 -23.90 -31.58 32.49
N TRP A 1200 -23.82 -31.60 33.82
CA TRP A 1200 -24.05 -30.41 34.64
C TRP A 1200 -22.79 -29.52 34.73
N ILE A 1201 -22.94 -28.26 34.31
CA ILE A 1201 -21.91 -27.22 34.28
C ILE A 1201 -22.50 -25.93 34.89
N PRO A 1202 -21.79 -25.21 35.78
CA PRO A 1202 -22.26 -23.93 36.31
C PRO A 1202 -22.54 -22.92 35.19
N LYS A 1203 -23.66 -22.17 35.27
CA LYS A 1203 -24.11 -21.25 34.21
C LYS A 1203 -23.01 -20.32 33.69
N LYS A 1204 -22.16 -19.78 34.58
CA LYS A 1204 -21.03 -18.91 34.21
C LYS A 1204 -19.97 -19.55 33.31
N LYS A 1205 -19.83 -20.88 33.32
CA LYS A 1205 -18.87 -21.63 32.49
C LYS A 1205 -19.51 -22.23 31.22
N THR A 1206 -20.80 -22.02 30.95
CA THR A 1206 -21.40 -22.55 29.72
C THR A 1206 -20.95 -21.72 28.51
N PRO A 1207 -20.68 -22.33 27.33
CA PRO A 1207 -20.20 -21.61 26.15
C PRO A 1207 -21.09 -20.44 25.75
N ALA A 1208 -22.41 -20.64 25.75
CA ALA A 1208 -23.39 -19.59 25.43
C ALA A 1208 -23.36 -18.40 26.41
N HIS A 1209 -23.01 -18.61 27.69
CA HIS A 1209 -22.92 -17.51 28.64
C HIS A 1209 -21.61 -16.73 28.49
N GLN A 1210 -20.50 -17.39 28.19
CA GLN A 1210 -19.22 -16.71 27.88
C GLN A 1210 -19.36 -15.77 26.66
N VAL A 1211 -20.06 -16.23 25.61
CA VAL A 1211 -20.39 -15.41 24.43
C VAL A 1211 -21.33 -14.25 24.79
N LEU A 1212 -22.39 -14.52 25.57
CA LEU A 1212 -23.34 -13.49 25.98
C LEU A 1212 -22.71 -12.41 26.85
N GLU A 1213 -21.85 -12.79 27.81
CA GLU A 1213 -21.09 -11.87 28.66
C GLU A 1213 -20.20 -10.95 27.81
N ARG A 1214 -19.47 -11.50 26.83
CA ARG A 1214 -18.62 -10.71 25.93
C ARG A 1214 -19.40 -9.85 24.93
N LYS A 1215 -20.61 -10.25 24.54
CA LYS A 1215 -21.55 -9.44 23.75
C LYS A 1215 -22.09 -8.26 24.55
N MET A 1216 -22.53 -8.47 25.80
CA MET A 1216 -23.01 -7.40 26.69
C MET A 1216 -21.90 -6.40 27.06
N GLU A 1217 -20.65 -6.87 27.24
CA GLU A 1217 -19.49 -5.99 27.45
C GLU A 1217 -19.26 -5.08 26.24
N GLY A 1218 -19.39 -5.59 25.02
CA GLY A 1218 -19.32 -4.81 23.77
C GLY A 1218 -20.48 -3.82 23.60
N GLU A 1219 -21.72 -4.25 23.85
CA GLU A 1219 -22.90 -3.38 23.82
C GLU A 1219 -22.81 -2.25 24.87
N ARG A 1220 -22.26 -2.52 26.06
CA ARG A 1220 -22.03 -1.50 27.09
C ARG A 1220 -20.98 -0.48 26.66
N LEU A 1221 -19.88 -0.92 26.05
CA LEU A 1221 -18.88 0.00 25.49
C LEU A 1221 -19.48 0.84 24.35
N ASN A 1222 -20.26 0.23 23.46
CA ASN A 1222 -20.88 0.94 22.33
C ASN A 1222 -21.82 2.07 22.80
N ARG A 1223 -22.66 1.81 23.82
CA ARG A 1223 -23.53 2.85 24.41
C ARG A 1223 -22.73 4.01 24.99
N ARG A 1224 -21.67 3.73 25.77
CA ARG A 1224 -20.80 4.78 26.34
C ARG A 1224 -20.08 5.60 25.27
N VAL A 1225 -19.80 5.04 24.09
CA VAL A 1225 -19.25 5.78 22.95
C VAL A 1225 -20.29 6.74 22.36
N HIS A 1226 -21.54 6.30 22.19
CA HIS A 1226 -22.63 7.17 21.72
C HIS A 1226 -22.95 8.26 22.75
N GLU A 1227 -23.15 7.90 24.02
CA GLU A 1227 -23.36 8.83 25.14
C GLU A 1227 -22.24 9.87 25.32
N LEU A 1228 -21.02 9.58 24.86
CA LEU A 1228 -19.89 10.52 24.85
C LEU A 1228 -19.85 11.37 23.57
N LEU A 1229 -20.21 10.79 22.42
CA LEU A 1229 -20.34 11.49 21.14
C LEU A 1229 -21.47 12.53 21.19
N ASP A 1230 -22.63 12.18 21.77
CA ASP A 1230 -23.76 13.08 21.98
C ASP A 1230 -23.41 14.24 22.92
N ARG A 1231 -22.58 13.98 23.95
CA ARG A 1231 -22.03 15.03 24.82
C ARG A 1231 -20.95 15.88 24.15
N ALA A 1232 -20.23 15.34 23.17
CA ALA A 1232 -19.23 16.09 22.41
C ALA A 1232 -19.88 16.98 21.33
N SER A 1233 -20.91 16.50 20.63
CA SER A 1233 -21.69 17.30 19.68
C SER A 1233 -22.47 18.41 20.38
N ALA A 1234 -22.99 18.16 21.59
CA ALA A 1234 -23.60 19.19 22.41
C ALA A 1234 -22.65 20.34 22.81
N ILE A 1235 -21.34 20.10 22.90
CA ILE A 1235 -20.32 21.16 23.08
C ILE A 1235 -19.96 21.82 21.75
N SER A 1236 -20.02 21.08 20.63
CA SER A 1236 -19.75 21.63 19.29
C SER A 1236 -20.85 22.57 18.77
N ASN A 1237 -21.98 22.65 19.48
CA ASN A 1237 -23.13 23.50 19.19
C ASN A 1237 -23.31 24.60 20.29
N LEU A 1238 -22.22 24.94 21.00
CA LEU A 1238 -22.11 25.95 22.07
C LEU A 1238 -20.89 26.85 21.84
#